data_AF-A0A4R0Z786-F1
#
_entry.id   AF-A0A4R0Z786-F1
#
_cell.length_a   1.000
_cell.length_b   1.000
_cell.length_c   1.000
_cell.angle_alpha   90.00
_cell.angle_beta   90.00
_cell.angle_gamma   90.00
#
_symmetry.space_group_name_H-M   'P 1'
#
loop_
_entity.id
_entity.type
_entity.pdbx_description
1 polymer ?
#
loop_
_entity_poly.entity_id
_entity_poly.type
_entity_poly.pdbx_seq_one_letter_code
_entity_poly.pdbx_strand_id
1 'polypeptide(L)'
;MKKKWMVTSLGATLLFSTISPTMSAPVEASQVKSSVISLGSTYAYGGKLVLPKTYKSQPVRWYKSKFNAKLINQPQVINGYIVKSKKPVSIKVTVDNYPISFVNRVVKVNVEQGETAQLPTRLKAKFAKGTYFVNVNWGQVDTSKEGVQTVTGTYTRNNTTITIEAQVNVKPMKTFKVNIMHTNDTHGRVEAFPKRMTAIKEYRATHPDALLLDAGDVFSGTLYFNEYKGLVDAKLMNYADYDLMTLGNHEFDLGGDEDGNLELHNFVKVLKTPIVSSNVDFSKDDLLSNLYRDQIAEDAKGGKIYKTYVKEVKGEDIGFIGLTTMDTAVIASPGSVQFLNYIESAKAAVAELEAAGVNKIVALSHLGYNDDPKVDNDLLLAKHVEGLDVIIGGHSHDELKQPVIVNEDTEPTAIVQASEYGKRLGTLEVEFDKKGKLVVVHEEINGVATVVKPFGQLVNLEGAIAEDAGAKKIIAPYKAQIDAIMKQEIGANATEPLATHDENNVRLVRKQETGIGNLIADGMLAKAKELNPEVSVAFTNGGGIRAPIDAGAITVGEVITTLPFGNTLATVTLSGEELKEVLERSVSNAPNELGAFLSVAGMRFEYDSSLPTGARVTKVEINEAGTFVELDAAKTYTVATNAFTAKGGDEFKTLEKAYAEGRVTDLGLSDWENFRDHLVSIGEVTPKVEGRVVDTKTP
;
A
#
# COMPACT_ATOMS: atom_id res chain seq x y z
N MET A 1 31.20 -50.36 -30.16
CA MET A 1 31.97 -51.39 -30.89
C MET A 1 32.26 -52.56 -29.94
N LYS A 2 31.89 -53.77 -30.34
CA LYS A 2 31.99 -55.04 -29.61
C LYS A 2 33.29 -55.79 -29.96
N LYS A 3 33.66 -56.76 -29.10
CA LYS A 3 34.43 -58.03 -29.28
C LYS A 3 35.65 -58.06 -28.34
N LYS A 4 35.72 -58.83 -27.23
CA LYS A 4 35.63 -60.29 -27.00
C LYS A 4 36.47 -61.11 -27.97
N TRP A 5 37.54 -61.76 -27.47
CA TRP A 5 37.94 -63.12 -27.82
C TRP A 5 38.60 -63.82 -26.62
N MET A 6 38.08 -65.01 -26.34
CA MET A 6 38.57 -66.11 -25.49
C MET A 6 39.18 -67.13 -26.45
N VAL A 7 40.30 -67.79 -26.12
CA VAL A 7 40.55 -69.20 -26.52
C VAL A 7 41.40 -69.87 -25.44
N THR A 8 40.89 -71.03 -25.00
CA THR A 8 41.46 -72.08 -24.16
C THR A 8 42.15 -73.15 -25.01
N SER A 9 43.16 -73.85 -24.47
CA SER A 9 43.46 -75.24 -24.87
C SER A 9 43.98 -76.07 -23.71
N LEU A 10 43.26 -77.17 -23.44
CA LEU A 10 43.64 -78.31 -22.61
C LEU A 10 44.74 -79.15 -23.28
N GLY A 11 45.55 -79.85 -22.47
CA GLY A 11 46.35 -81.00 -22.88
C GLY A 11 46.54 -81.94 -21.68
N ALA A 12 46.09 -83.18 -21.82
CA ALA A 12 45.92 -84.17 -20.76
C ALA A 12 47.11 -85.14 -20.60
N THR A 13 47.34 -85.52 -19.34
CA THR A 13 47.67 -86.82 -18.73
C THR A 13 48.37 -87.92 -19.55
N LEU A 14 49.47 -88.48 -19.00
CA LEU A 14 49.69 -89.93 -18.94
C LEU A 14 50.65 -90.35 -17.80
N LEU A 15 50.29 -91.48 -17.18
CA LEU A 15 50.84 -92.15 -15.99
C LEU A 15 52.18 -92.84 -16.23
N PHE A 16 52.98 -93.04 -15.17
CA PHE A 16 53.50 -94.37 -14.79
C PHE A 16 53.85 -94.44 -13.29
N SER A 17 53.59 -95.62 -12.73
CA SER A 17 53.70 -96.06 -11.34
C SER A 17 55.14 -96.39 -10.92
N THR A 18 55.44 -96.36 -9.61
CA THR A 18 55.68 -97.57 -8.78
C THR A 18 56.25 -97.28 -7.37
N ILE A 19 55.63 -97.92 -6.37
CA ILE A 19 56.18 -98.52 -5.13
C ILE A 19 56.56 -97.62 -3.92
N SER A 20 55.75 -97.77 -2.87
CA SER A 20 56.04 -97.47 -1.45
C SER A 20 56.97 -98.53 -0.83
N PRO A 21 57.55 -98.28 0.37
CA PRO A 21 56.87 -98.81 1.56
C PRO A 21 56.79 -97.86 2.74
N THR A 22 55.69 -98.06 3.46
CA THR A 22 55.25 -97.58 4.77
C THR A 22 56.28 -97.72 5.90
N MET A 23 56.26 -96.79 6.86
CA MET A 23 56.21 -97.13 8.30
C MET A 23 55.63 -95.98 9.16
N SER A 24 54.59 -96.35 9.91
CA SER A 24 54.15 -95.91 11.25
C SER A 24 53.80 -94.43 11.53
N ALA A 25 52.50 -94.20 11.75
CA ALA A 25 51.99 -93.18 12.66
C ALA A 25 52.36 -93.55 14.13
N PRO A 26 52.42 -92.56 15.03
CA PRO A 26 51.45 -92.64 16.13
C PRO A 26 50.80 -91.30 16.54
N VAL A 27 49.54 -91.46 16.94
CA VAL A 27 48.84 -90.80 18.05
C VAL A 27 48.28 -89.38 17.83
N GLU A 28 46.95 -89.36 17.71
CA GLU A 28 46.05 -88.22 17.87
C GLU A 28 46.30 -87.47 19.18
N ALA A 29 46.69 -86.21 19.09
CA ALA A 29 46.52 -85.25 20.17
C ALA A 29 45.09 -84.70 20.10
N SER A 30 44.30 -84.97 21.14
CA SER A 30 42.94 -84.46 21.31
C SER A 30 42.94 -82.92 21.21
N GLN A 31 42.31 -82.39 20.15
CA GLN A 31 42.05 -80.96 20.05
C GLN A 31 41.03 -80.56 21.12
N VAL A 32 41.51 -79.93 22.19
CA VAL A 32 40.66 -79.16 23.09
C VAL A 32 40.04 -78.01 22.30
N LYS A 33 38.76 -78.16 21.91
CA LYS A 33 37.98 -77.09 21.25
C LYS A 33 37.94 -75.86 22.17
N SER A 34 38.68 -74.81 21.81
CA SER A 34 38.57 -73.49 22.43
C SER A 34 37.17 -72.94 22.18
N SER A 35 36.43 -72.59 23.23
CA SER A 35 35.17 -71.86 23.08
C SER A 35 35.51 -70.40 22.77
N VAL A 36 35.34 -69.99 21.51
CA VAL A 36 35.52 -68.59 21.10
C VAL A 36 34.41 -67.77 21.73
N ILE A 37 34.78 -66.77 22.53
CA ILE A 37 33.83 -65.84 23.13
C ILE A 37 33.79 -64.62 22.21
N SER A 38 32.65 -64.35 21.59
CA SER A 38 32.47 -63.13 20.81
C SER A 38 32.08 -61.98 21.75
N LEU A 39 33.08 -61.34 22.35
CA LEU A 39 32.91 -60.06 23.05
C LEU A 39 33.48 -58.97 22.12
N GLY A 40 32.60 -58.15 21.55
CA GLY A 40 33.00 -57.04 20.69
C GLY A 40 33.60 -55.91 21.50
N SER A 41 34.91 -55.92 21.73
CA SER A 41 35.62 -54.75 22.28
C SER A 41 36.41 -54.08 21.16
N THR A 42 35.98 -52.90 20.73
CA THR A 42 36.73 -52.02 19.82
C THR A 42 37.88 -51.36 20.58
N TYR A 43 39.07 -51.32 19.98
CA TYR A 43 40.26 -50.68 20.54
C TYR A 43 40.62 -49.44 19.73
N ALA A 44 40.78 -48.29 20.40
CA ALA A 44 41.27 -47.08 19.75
C ALA A 44 42.77 -47.09 19.56
N TYR A 45 43.23 -46.81 18.34
CA TYR A 45 44.65 -46.68 18.02
C TYR A 45 45.32 -45.64 18.95
N GLY A 46 46.31 -46.07 19.75
CA GLY A 46 46.99 -45.24 20.76
C GLY A 46 46.36 -45.25 22.16
N GLY A 47 45.19 -45.89 22.34
CA GLY A 47 44.51 -46.03 23.63
C GLY A 47 45.02 -47.19 24.50
N LYS A 48 44.48 -47.31 25.72
CA LYS A 48 44.77 -48.44 26.61
C LYS A 48 43.89 -49.63 26.27
N LEU A 49 44.49 -50.80 26.01
CA LEU A 49 43.75 -52.02 25.71
C LEU A 49 43.04 -52.52 26.97
N VAL A 50 41.72 -52.30 27.02
CA VAL A 50 40.84 -52.78 28.08
C VAL A 50 40.24 -54.11 27.65
N LEU A 51 40.55 -55.16 28.41
CA LEU A 51 39.99 -56.49 28.21
C LEU A 51 39.14 -56.86 29.44
N PRO A 52 38.02 -57.58 29.25
CA PRO A 52 37.14 -57.95 30.35
C PRO A 52 37.90 -58.77 31.39
N LYS A 53 37.78 -58.39 32.68
CA LYS A 53 38.50 -59.05 33.77
C LYS A 53 37.91 -60.42 34.13
N THR A 54 36.67 -60.68 33.72
CA THR A 54 35.93 -61.92 34.00
C THR A 54 35.19 -62.43 32.77
N TYR A 55 34.90 -63.74 32.76
CA TYR A 55 33.99 -64.40 31.81
C TYR A 55 33.12 -65.39 32.58
N LYS A 56 31.79 -65.29 32.42
CA LYS A 56 30.81 -66.05 33.24
C LYS A 56 31.14 -65.97 34.75
N SER A 57 31.42 -64.76 35.22
CA SER A 57 31.83 -64.45 36.60
C SER A 57 33.14 -65.09 37.07
N GLN A 58 33.92 -65.73 36.20
CA GLN A 58 35.23 -66.30 36.53
C GLN A 58 36.36 -65.37 36.08
N PRO A 59 37.41 -65.14 36.89
CA PRO A 59 38.55 -64.30 36.52
C PRO A 59 39.28 -64.83 35.28
N VAL A 60 39.64 -63.94 34.36
CA VAL A 60 40.38 -64.26 33.13
C VAL A 60 41.73 -63.54 33.12
N ARG A 61 42.78 -64.25 32.69
CA ARG A 61 44.09 -63.66 32.39
C ARG A 61 44.34 -63.68 30.88
N TRP A 62 44.62 -62.51 30.31
CA TRP A 62 44.81 -62.33 28.87
C TRP A 62 46.28 -62.26 28.47
N TYR A 63 46.64 -62.89 27.36
CA TYR A 63 47.97 -62.80 26.74
C TYR A 63 48.06 -61.56 25.84
N LYS A 64 48.26 -60.40 26.46
CA LYS A 64 48.24 -59.09 25.76
C LYS A 64 49.41 -58.88 24.77
N SER A 65 50.51 -59.62 24.91
CA SER A 65 51.72 -59.44 24.09
C SER A 65 51.54 -59.73 22.60
N LYS A 66 50.47 -60.45 22.22
CA LYS A 66 50.16 -60.75 20.81
C LYS A 66 49.23 -59.72 20.15
N PHE A 67 48.76 -58.72 20.88
CA PHE A 67 47.96 -57.64 20.31
C PHE A 67 48.85 -56.61 19.63
N ASN A 68 48.66 -56.41 18.33
CA ASN A 68 49.38 -55.41 17.56
C ASN A 68 48.48 -54.20 17.29
N ALA A 69 48.70 -53.12 18.05
CA ALA A 69 47.97 -51.88 17.87
C ALA A 69 48.14 -51.27 16.46
N LYS A 70 49.15 -51.65 15.66
CA LYS A 70 49.37 -51.13 14.31
C LYS A 70 48.50 -51.79 13.23
N LEU A 71 47.83 -52.91 13.53
CA LEU A 71 46.93 -53.60 12.58
C LEU A 71 45.51 -53.00 12.63
N ILE A 72 45.38 -51.81 12.06
CA ILE A 72 44.15 -51.01 12.01
C ILE A 72 43.10 -51.64 11.06
N ASN A 73 41.84 -51.66 11.48
CA ASN A 73 40.65 -52.28 10.85
C ASN A 73 40.81 -53.78 10.54
N GLN A 74 41.80 -54.44 11.13
CA GLN A 74 42.01 -55.88 11.02
C GLN A 74 41.64 -56.55 12.35
N PRO A 75 40.69 -57.51 12.35
CA PRO A 75 40.33 -58.20 13.57
C PRO A 75 41.46 -59.10 14.04
N GLN A 76 41.81 -58.99 15.32
CA GLN A 76 42.83 -59.76 15.98
C GLN A 76 42.21 -60.60 17.09
N VAL A 77 42.64 -61.86 17.21
CA VAL A 77 42.18 -62.72 18.31
C VAL A 77 43.20 -62.67 19.43
N ILE A 78 42.78 -62.19 20.60
CA ILE A 78 43.58 -62.20 21.81
C ILE A 78 43.16 -63.40 22.63
N ASN A 79 44.11 -64.30 22.88
CA ASN A 79 43.88 -65.48 23.70
C ASN A 79 44.14 -65.17 25.18
N GLY A 80 43.50 -65.95 26.04
CA GLY A 80 43.66 -65.93 27.49
C GLY A 80 43.23 -67.27 28.08
N TYR A 81 43.15 -67.33 29.39
CA TYR A 81 42.63 -68.49 30.09
C TYR A 81 41.87 -68.08 31.35
N ILE A 82 40.89 -68.89 31.73
CA ILE A 82 40.17 -68.74 33.00
C ILE A 82 41.10 -69.15 34.14
N VAL A 83 41.32 -68.27 35.11
CA VAL A 83 42.42 -68.39 36.10
C VAL A 83 42.36 -69.69 36.90
N LYS A 84 41.16 -70.10 37.34
CA LYS A 84 40.92 -71.30 38.16
C LYS A 84 40.97 -72.60 37.34
N SER A 85 40.25 -72.67 36.23
CA SER A 85 40.08 -73.91 35.46
C SER A 85 41.12 -74.12 34.37
N LYS A 86 41.97 -73.11 34.10
CA LYS A 86 42.95 -73.07 33.00
C LYS A 86 42.34 -73.27 31.61
N LYS A 87 41.02 -73.24 31.47
CA LYS A 87 40.34 -73.38 30.18
C LYS A 87 40.70 -72.19 29.27
N PRO A 88 41.07 -72.44 27.99
CA PRO A 88 41.41 -71.38 27.05
C PRO A 88 40.17 -70.56 26.70
N VAL A 89 40.37 -69.26 26.55
CA VAL A 89 39.36 -68.30 26.09
C VAL A 89 39.98 -67.34 25.08
N SER A 90 39.17 -66.83 24.16
CA SER A 90 39.62 -65.93 23.11
C SER A 90 38.63 -64.78 22.96
N ILE A 91 39.13 -63.57 22.68
CA ILE A 91 38.33 -62.39 22.35
C ILE A 91 38.80 -61.79 21.03
N LYS A 92 37.86 -61.32 20.21
CA LYS A 92 38.14 -60.65 18.94
C LYS A 92 38.17 -59.13 19.16
N VAL A 93 39.29 -58.50 18.84
CA VAL A 93 39.51 -57.05 18.98
C VAL A 93 39.89 -56.49 17.63
N THR A 94 39.23 -55.41 17.21
CA THR A 94 39.62 -54.64 16.02
C THR A 94 40.18 -53.30 16.47
N VAL A 95 41.30 -52.87 15.90
CA VAL A 95 41.85 -51.54 16.12
C VAL A 95 41.16 -50.57 15.18
N ASP A 96 40.42 -49.60 15.69
CA ASP A 96 39.64 -48.70 14.85
C ASP A 96 40.48 -47.51 14.34
N ASN A 97 40.30 -47.16 13.06
CA ASN A 97 40.94 -45.99 12.45
C ASN A 97 40.14 -44.72 12.76
N TYR A 98 40.45 -44.08 13.87
CA TYR A 98 39.74 -42.88 14.30
C TYR A 98 40.16 -41.62 13.56
N PRO A 99 39.21 -40.71 13.28
CA PRO A 99 39.55 -39.38 12.79
C PRO A 99 40.27 -38.59 13.89
N ILE A 100 41.32 -37.85 13.52
CA ILE A 100 42.16 -37.05 14.45
C ILE A 100 41.80 -35.57 14.34
N SER A 101 41.81 -35.04 13.12
CA SER A 101 41.51 -33.64 12.85
C SER A 101 41.25 -33.42 11.36
N PHE A 102 40.63 -32.29 11.00
CA PHE A 102 40.62 -31.85 9.61
C PHE A 102 41.98 -31.29 9.20
N VAL A 103 42.32 -31.38 7.91
CA VAL A 103 43.56 -30.81 7.35
C VAL A 103 43.52 -29.29 7.36
N ASN A 104 42.37 -28.72 6.99
CA ASN A 104 42.12 -27.29 7.07
C ASN A 104 41.52 -26.96 8.44
N ARG A 105 41.94 -25.83 9.01
CA ARG A 105 41.47 -25.40 10.33
C ARG A 105 40.13 -24.66 10.28
N VAL A 106 39.92 -23.85 9.24
CA VAL A 106 38.69 -23.06 9.03
C VAL A 106 38.37 -23.02 7.53
N VAL A 107 37.10 -23.14 7.18
CA VAL A 107 36.57 -22.88 5.83
C VAL A 107 36.04 -21.45 5.79
N LYS A 108 36.30 -20.68 4.73
CA LYS A 108 35.71 -19.34 4.55
C LYS A 108 34.78 -19.35 3.35
N VAL A 109 33.55 -18.88 3.54
CA VAL A 109 32.51 -18.77 2.49
C VAL A 109 31.94 -17.37 2.53
N ASN A 110 31.65 -16.80 1.36
CA ASN A 110 30.85 -15.57 1.27
C ASN A 110 29.48 -15.96 0.72
N VAL A 111 28.43 -15.32 1.24
CA VAL A 111 27.05 -15.49 0.79
C VAL A 111 26.35 -14.14 0.90
N GLU A 112 25.35 -13.85 0.07
CA GLU A 112 24.51 -12.67 0.27
C GLU A 112 23.42 -12.96 1.31
N GLN A 113 22.95 -11.93 2.00
CA GLN A 113 21.85 -12.04 2.94
C GLN A 113 20.63 -12.69 2.27
N GLY A 114 20.02 -13.66 2.95
CA GLY A 114 18.88 -14.45 2.47
C GLY A 114 19.23 -15.61 1.54
N GLU A 115 20.47 -15.71 1.02
CA GLU A 115 20.89 -16.83 0.16
C GLU A 115 21.36 -18.05 0.98
N THR A 116 21.32 -19.24 0.36
CA THR A 116 21.83 -20.47 0.99
C THR A 116 23.35 -20.55 0.92
N ALA A 117 24.01 -20.62 2.07
CA ALA A 117 25.47 -20.76 2.15
C ALA A 117 25.95 -22.12 1.58
N GLN A 118 26.73 -22.09 0.51
CA GLN A 118 27.29 -23.28 -0.14
C GLN A 118 28.54 -23.76 0.61
N LEU A 119 28.35 -24.61 1.63
CA LEU A 119 29.45 -25.21 2.39
C LEU A 119 30.00 -26.48 1.72
N PRO A 120 31.33 -26.70 1.72
CA PRO A 120 31.92 -27.89 1.12
C PRO A 120 31.52 -29.15 1.90
N THR A 121 30.84 -30.08 1.22
CA THR A 121 30.38 -31.33 1.83
C THR A 121 31.48 -32.38 1.96
N ARG A 122 32.61 -32.23 1.23
CA ARG A 122 33.75 -33.16 1.27
C ARG A 122 35.04 -32.45 1.65
N LEU A 123 35.61 -32.83 2.79
CA LEU A 123 36.85 -32.24 3.31
C LEU A 123 37.90 -33.32 3.64
N LYS A 124 39.18 -32.95 3.61
CA LYS A 124 40.27 -33.86 4.00
C LYS A 124 40.37 -33.93 5.52
N ALA A 125 40.26 -35.14 6.07
CA ALA A 125 40.50 -35.44 7.47
C ALA A 125 41.73 -36.34 7.64
N LYS A 126 42.54 -36.03 8.65
CA LYS A 126 43.69 -36.83 9.08
C LYS A 126 43.20 -37.96 9.98
N PHE A 127 43.68 -39.16 9.69
CA PHE A 127 43.50 -40.36 10.49
C PHE A 127 44.87 -40.88 10.90
N ALA A 128 44.91 -41.85 11.83
CA ALA A 128 46.15 -42.53 12.21
C ALA A 128 46.89 -43.15 11.01
N LYS A 129 46.15 -43.58 9.98
CA LYS A 129 46.70 -44.19 8.76
C LYS A 129 46.43 -43.37 7.50
N GLY A 130 46.89 -42.11 7.48
CA GLY A 130 46.83 -41.25 6.29
C GLY A 130 45.68 -40.24 6.30
N THR A 131 45.51 -39.54 5.18
CA THR A 131 44.51 -38.47 5.02
C THR A 131 43.49 -38.87 3.98
N TYR A 132 42.20 -38.74 4.29
CA TYR A 132 41.11 -39.15 3.41
C TYR A 132 40.06 -38.05 3.30
N PHE A 133 39.37 -37.99 2.16
CA PHE A 133 38.17 -37.16 2.06
C PHE A 133 37.03 -37.82 2.83
N VAL A 134 36.38 -37.03 3.68
CA VAL A 134 35.22 -37.42 4.47
C VAL A 134 34.06 -36.47 4.18
N ASN A 135 32.84 -36.98 4.34
CA ASN A 135 31.64 -36.16 4.24
C ASN A 135 31.43 -35.41 5.56
N VAL A 136 31.25 -34.10 5.50
CA VAL A 136 31.06 -33.23 6.66
C VAL A 136 29.58 -32.87 6.76
N ASN A 137 29.02 -33.05 7.95
CA ASN A 137 27.68 -32.62 8.27
C ASN A 137 27.76 -31.24 8.92
N TRP A 138 27.29 -30.22 8.22
CA TRP A 138 27.28 -28.83 8.70
C TRP A 138 26.02 -28.54 9.51
N GLY A 139 26.15 -27.68 10.53
CA GLY A 139 25.00 -27.02 11.14
C GLY A 139 24.29 -26.08 10.16
N GLN A 140 23.10 -25.60 10.55
CA GLN A 140 22.42 -24.57 9.79
C GLN A 140 23.20 -23.25 9.84
N VAL A 141 23.17 -22.52 8.74
CA VAL A 141 23.69 -21.15 8.65
C VAL A 141 22.49 -20.24 8.58
N ASP A 142 22.38 -19.32 9.53
CA ASP A 142 21.42 -18.24 9.42
C ASP A 142 21.99 -17.22 8.44
N THR A 143 21.30 -16.91 7.35
CA THR A 143 21.74 -15.84 6.43
C THR A 143 20.79 -14.65 6.45
N SER A 144 19.86 -14.60 7.42
CA SER A 144 18.89 -13.52 7.55
C SER A 144 19.50 -12.18 7.98
N LYS A 145 20.70 -12.19 8.57
CA LYS A 145 21.41 -10.99 9.03
C LYS A 145 22.82 -10.93 8.46
N GLU A 146 23.23 -9.72 8.08
CA GLU A 146 24.59 -9.44 7.65
C GLU A 146 25.64 -9.73 8.74
N GLY A 147 26.88 -9.96 8.32
CA GLY A 147 28.02 -10.17 9.21
C GLY A 147 28.64 -11.56 9.11
N VAL A 148 29.62 -11.82 9.97
CA VAL A 148 30.37 -13.08 9.95
C VAL A 148 29.74 -14.07 10.91
N GLN A 149 29.24 -15.18 10.38
CA GLN A 149 28.72 -16.29 11.16
C GLN A 149 29.72 -17.44 11.23
N THR A 150 29.77 -18.12 12.37
CA THR A 150 30.60 -19.32 12.56
C THR A 150 29.71 -20.54 12.69
N VAL A 151 29.86 -21.49 11.78
CA VAL A 151 29.10 -22.75 11.78
C VAL A 151 30.03 -23.93 11.99
N THR A 152 29.58 -24.88 12.82
CA THR A 152 30.35 -26.10 13.11
C THR A 152 29.94 -27.22 12.16
N GLY A 153 30.94 -27.80 11.49
CA GLY A 153 30.84 -29.05 10.74
C GLY A 153 31.36 -30.22 11.57
N THR A 154 30.72 -31.39 11.43
CA THR A 154 31.09 -32.60 12.18
C THR A 154 31.33 -33.78 11.24
N TYR A 155 32.26 -34.65 11.65
CA TYR A 155 32.41 -35.98 11.08
C TYR A 155 32.56 -37.00 12.21
N THR A 156 31.67 -37.99 12.22
CA THR A 156 31.63 -39.05 13.24
C THR A 156 31.96 -40.41 12.62
N ARG A 157 32.91 -41.12 13.22
CA ARG A 157 33.19 -42.52 12.88
C ARG A 157 33.52 -43.30 14.15
N ASN A 158 32.89 -44.46 14.32
CA ASN A 158 33.15 -45.41 15.42
C ASN A 158 33.03 -44.81 16.85
N ASN A 159 32.10 -43.86 17.05
CA ASN A 159 31.90 -43.09 18.30
C ASN A 159 32.99 -42.05 18.61
N THR A 160 33.77 -41.62 17.62
CA THR A 160 34.63 -40.43 17.73
C THR A 160 34.20 -39.40 16.71
N THR A 161 33.99 -38.18 17.19
CA THR A 161 33.57 -37.01 16.40
C THR A 161 34.73 -36.04 16.34
N ILE A 162 35.05 -35.55 15.15
CA ILE A 162 35.91 -34.37 14.96
C ILE A 162 35.08 -33.22 14.40
N THR A 163 35.45 -32.00 14.77
CA THR A 163 34.78 -30.77 14.36
C THR A 163 35.68 -29.93 13.45
N ILE A 164 35.05 -29.11 12.61
CA ILE A 164 35.66 -28.03 11.84
C ILE A 164 34.75 -26.82 11.86
N GLU A 165 35.32 -25.63 11.81
CA GLU A 165 34.55 -24.39 11.72
C GLU A 165 34.54 -23.87 10.28
N ALA A 166 33.41 -23.30 9.86
CA ALA A 166 33.34 -22.42 8.71
C ALA A 166 32.95 -21.01 9.15
N GLN A 167 33.67 -20.01 8.66
CA GLN A 167 33.29 -18.61 8.71
C GLN A 167 32.51 -18.27 7.45
N VAL A 168 31.22 -18.01 7.60
CA VAL A 168 30.34 -17.56 6.53
C VAL A 168 30.17 -16.06 6.66
N ASN A 169 30.73 -15.31 5.70
CA ASN A 169 30.57 -13.87 5.62
C ASN A 169 29.31 -13.55 4.82
N VAL A 170 28.24 -13.16 5.53
CA VAL A 170 26.96 -12.74 4.95
C VAL A 170 27.08 -11.27 4.57
N LYS A 171 27.13 -11.00 3.27
CA LYS A 171 27.18 -9.65 2.71
C LYS A 171 25.77 -9.05 2.67
N PRO A 172 25.64 -7.71 2.72
CA PRO A 172 24.37 -7.05 2.49
C PRO A 172 23.74 -7.52 1.18
N MET A 173 22.41 -7.69 1.18
CA MET A 173 21.68 -7.99 -0.04
C MET A 173 21.88 -6.86 -1.06
N LYS A 174 22.21 -7.23 -2.30
CA LYS A 174 22.22 -6.25 -3.39
C LYS A 174 20.76 -5.91 -3.73
N THR A 175 20.40 -4.64 -3.58
CA THR A 175 19.06 -4.14 -3.89
C THR A 175 19.07 -3.15 -5.06
N PHE A 176 17.93 -3.06 -5.74
CA PHE A 176 17.63 -2.04 -6.72
C PHE A 176 16.80 -0.94 -6.05
N LYS A 177 17.22 0.33 -6.17
CA LYS A 177 16.60 1.46 -5.45
C LYS A 177 15.86 2.39 -6.38
N VAL A 178 14.62 2.73 -6.01
CA VAL A 178 13.79 3.71 -6.71
C VAL A 178 13.34 4.76 -5.70
N ASN A 179 13.47 6.02 -6.09
CA ASN A 179 13.00 7.16 -5.30
C ASN A 179 11.82 7.78 -6.04
N ILE A 180 10.76 8.07 -5.30
CA ILE A 180 9.49 8.56 -5.82
C ILE A 180 9.12 9.80 -5.01
N MET A 181 8.71 10.85 -5.71
CA MET A 181 7.92 11.94 -5.17
C MET A 181 6.50 11.78 -5.69
N HIS A 182 5.50 12.14 -4.88
CA HIS A 182 4.12 12.05 -5.32
C HIS A 182 3.23 13.17 -4.80
N THR A 183 2.19 13.47 -5.58
CA THR A 183 1.06 14.32 -5.23
C THR A 183 -0.26 13.66 -5.60
N ASN A 184 -1.34 14.14 -5.01
CA ASN A 184 -2.72 13.71 -5.23
C ASN A 184 -3.65 14.85 -4.79
N ASP A 185 -4.89 14.88 -5.31
CA ASP A 185 -5.98 15.73 -4.84
C ASP A 185 -5.59 17.22 -4.80
N THR A 186 -4.89 17.69 -5.83
CA THR A 186 -4.37 19.06 -5.86
C THR A 186 -5.43 20.10 -6.20
N HIS A 187 -6.53 19.67 -6.81
CA HIS A 187 -7.75 20.42 -7.08
C HIS A 187 -7.52 21.87 -7.51
N GLY A 188 -6.71 22.13 -8.53
CA GLY A 188 -6.54 23.50 -9.04
C GLY A 188 -5.98 24.51 -8.03
N ARG A 189 -5.33 24.09 -6.93
CA ARG A 189 -4.63 24.98 -5.97
C ARG A 189 -3.29 25.43 -6.55
N VAL A 190 -3.34 26.07 -7.72
CA VAL A 190 -2.15 26.48 -8.48
C VAL A 190 -1.23 27.40 -7.68
N GLU A 191 -1.78 28.23 -6.78
CA GLU A 191 -0.99 29.15 -5.94
C GLU A 191 -0.13 28.41 -4.90
N ALA A 192 -0.43 27.14 -4.57
CA ALA A 192 0.43 26.31 -3.72
C ALA A 192 1.64 25.72 -4.47
N PHE A 193 1.58 25.69 -5.81
CA PHE A 193 2.60 25.04 -6.65
C PHE A 193 4.02 25.63 -6.51
N PRO A 194 4.24 26.94 -6.35
CA PRO A 194 5.60 27.48 -6.22
C PRO A 194 6.39 26.91 -5.06
N LYS A 195 5.76 26.63 -3.91
CA LYS A 195 6.42 25.96 -2.78
C LYS A 195 6.69 24.49 -3.08
N ARG A 196 5.74 23.80 -3.72
CA ARG A 196 5.90 22.43 -4.21
C ARG A 196 7.10 22.30 -5.14
N MET A 197 7.24 23.22 -6.09
CA MET A 197 8.37 23.22 -7.03
C MET A 197 9.71 23.39 -6.33
N THR A 198 9.79 24.25 -5.30
CA THR A 198 11.01 24.35 -4.48
C THR A 198 11.33 23.03 -3.79
N ALA A 199 10.34 22.40 -3.15
CA ALA A 199 10.53 21.11 -2.49
C ALA A 199 10.94 19.99 -3.48
N ILE A 200 10.35 19.96 -4.69
CA ILE A 200 10.74 19.04 -5.78
C ILE A 200 12.22 19.26 -6.16
N LYS A 201 12.65 20.51 -6.33
CA LYS A 201 14.04 20.84 -6.67
C LYS A 201 15.00 20.43 -5.55
N GLU A 202 14.64 20.67 -4.30
CA GLU A 202 15.42 20.29 -3.13
C GLU A 202 15.57 18.77 -3.02
N TYR A 203 14.48 18.01 -3.23
CA TYR A 203 14.53 16.55 -3.21
C TYR A 203 15.36 15.98 -4.37
N ARG A 204 15.17 16.51 -5.59
CA ARG A 204 15.97 16.12 -6.77
C ARG A 204 17.46 16.49 -6.65
N ALA A 205 17.83 17.46 -5.80
CA ALA A 205 19.23 17.79 -5.56
C ALA A 205 20.00 16.63 -4.88
N THR A 206 19.32 15.81 -4.07
CA THR A 206 19.89 14.62 -3.43
C THR A 206 19.46 13.31 -4.10
N HIS A 207 18.35 13.32 -4.85
CA HIS A 207 17.81 12.18 -5.58
C HIS A 207 17.53 12.55 -7.05
N PRO A 208 18.57 12.74 -7.88
CA PRO A 208 18.42 13.27 -9.25
C PRO A 208 17.52 12.43 -10.16
N ASP A 209 17.45 11.12 -9.92
CA ASP A 209 16.63 10.18 -10.69
C ASP A 209 15.26 9.90 -10.05
N ALA A 210 14.82 10.74 -9.09
CA ALA A 210 13.54 10.55 -8.43
C ALA A 210 12.38 10.81 -9.39
N LEU A 211 11.49 9.82 -9.50
CA LEU A 211 10.26 9.93 -10.28
C LEU A 211 9.29 10.88 -9.57
N LEU A 212 8.55 11.69 -10.32
CA LEU A 212 7.49 12.56 -9.82
C LEU A 212 6.15 12.11 -10.39
N LEU A 213 5.29 11.57 -9.53
CA LEU A 213 4.03 10.92 -9.89
C LEU A 213 2.83 11.72 -9.36
N ASP A 214 1.72 11.72 -10.10
CA ASP A 214 0.47 12.33 -9.62
C ASP A 214 -0.67 11.30 -9.60
N ALA A 215 -1.35 11.17 -8.47
CA ALA A 215 -2.41 10.18 -8.29
C ALA A 215 -3.81 10.69 -8.68
N GLY A 216 -3.95 11.79 -9.43
CA GLY A 216 -5.24 12.28 -9.92
C GLY A 216 -5.87 13.40 -9.08
N ASP A 217 -7.01 13.90 -9.54
CA ASP A 217 -7.73 15.08 -9.04
C ASP A 217 -6.87 16.35 -9.04
N VAL A 218 -6.35 16.66 -10.21
CA VAL A 218 -5.81 17.97 -10.54
C VAL A 218 -6.96 18.96 -10.78
N PHE A 219 -8.08 18.48 -11.31
CA PHE A 219 -9.23 19.29 -11.66
C PHE A 219 -10.05 19.75 -10.44
N SER A 220 -10.91 20.74 -10.70
CA SER A 220 -11.92 21.27 -9.78
C SER A 220 -11.43 22.14 -8.62
N GLY A 221 -12.39 22.82 -7.99
CA GLY A 221 -12.30 23.38 -6.64
C GLY A 221 -11.63 24.76 -6.43
N THR A 222 -11.13 25.45 -7.47
CA THR A 222 -10.81 26.89 -7.35
C THR A 222 -11.23 27.65 -8.61
N LEU A 223 -11.31 28.99 -8.52
CA LEU A 223 -11.60 29.84 -9.68
C LEU A 223 -10.57 29.66 -10.82
N TYR A 224 -9.35 29.19 -10.53
CA TYR A 224 -8.40 28.84 -11.60
C TYR A 224 -8.92 27.70 -12.47
N PHE A 225 -9.57 26.69 -11.88
CA PHE A 225 -10.18 25.63 -12.66
C PHE A 225 -11.40 26.14 -13.44
N ASN A 226 -12.27 26.93 -12.80
CA ASN A 226 -13.46 27.47 -13.46
C ASN A 226 -13.10 28.30 -14.71
N GLU A 227 -12.04 29.12 -14.62
CA GLU A 227 -11.60 30.01 -15.69
C GLU A 227 -10.69 29.34 -16.73
N TYR A 228 -9.82 28.42 -16.30
CA TYR A 228 -8.76 27.89 -17.17
C TYR A 228 -8.81 26.39 -17.41
N LYS A 229 -9.81 25.68 -16.87
CA LYS A 229 -10.13 24.28 -17.17
C LYS A 229 -8.92 23.34 -17.05
N GLY A 230 -8.12 23.50 -16.00
CA GLY A 230 -6.91 22.69 -15.72
C GLY A 230 -5.68 23.03 -16.56
N LEU A 231 -5.76 23.97 -17.51
CA LEU A 231 -4.62 24.29 -18.41
C LEU A 231 -3.48 25.03 -17.70
N VAL A 232 -3.74 25.70 -16.57
CA VAL A 232 -2.69 26.30 -15.73
C VAL A 232 -1.92 25.20 -14.99
N ASP A 233 -2.65 24.22 -14.43
CA ASP A 233 -2.07 23.05 -13.77
C ASP A 233 -1.19 22.25 -14.75
N ALA A 234 -1.66 21.98 -15.97
CA ALA A 234 -0.86 21.30 -16.99
C ALA A 234 0.46 22.05 -17.28
N LYS A 235 0.44 23.39 -17.34
CA LYS A 235 1.66 24.20 -17.54
C LYS A 235 2.64 24.07 -16.38
N LEU A 236 2.13 24.01 -15.16
CA LEU A 236 2.93 23.84 -13.96
C LEU A 236 3.49 22.42 -13.84
N MET A 237 2.68 21.38 -14.09
CA MET A 237 3.13 19.99 -14.16
C MET A 237 4.22 19.79 -15.22
N ASN A 238 4.02 20.38 -16.41
CA ASN A 238 5.03 20.39 -17.48
C ASN A 238 6.33 21.11 -17.07
N TYR A 239 6.25 22.14 -16.23
CA TYR A 239 7.41 22.86 -15.72
C TYR A 239 8.15 22.08 -14.62
N ALA A 240 7.41 21.32 -13.80
CA ALA A 240 7.97 20.43 -12.79
C ALA A 240 8.48 19.10 -13.34
N ASP A 241 8.23 18.80 -14.62
CA ASP A 241 8.66 17.56 -15.27
C ASP A 241 8.13 16.32 -14.52
N TYR A 242 6.79 16.25 -14.38
CA TYR A 242 6.10 15.07 -13.86
C TYR A 242 6.31 13.88 -14.81
N ASP A 243 6.62 12.72 -14.24
CA ASP A 243 6.93 11.50 -14.96
C ASP A 243 5.67 10.73 -15.39
N LEU A 244 4.64 10.72 -14.54
CA LEU A 244 3.39 10.00 -14.80
C LEU A 244 2.24 10.60 -13.99
N MET A 245 1.03 10.45 -14.51
CA MET A 245 -0.22 10.79 -13.84
C MET A 245 -1.24 9.65 -14.03
N THR A 246 -2.15 9.44 -13.08
CA THR A 246 -3.42 8.72 -13.31
C THR A 246 -4.59 9.71 -13.30
N LEU A 247 -5.76 9.28 -13.76
CA LEU A 247 -6.99 10.07 -13.68
C LEU A 247 -7.68 9.82 -12.34
N GLY A 248 -8.13 10.89 -11.69
CA GLY A 248 -9.12 10.87 -10.62
C GLY A 248 -10.52 11.13 -11.14
N ASN A 249 -11.49 11.22 -10.24
CA ASN A 249 -12.88 11.44 -10.63
C ASN A 249 -13.12 12.88 -11.15
N HIS A 250 -12.44 13.88 -10.56
CA HIS A 250 -12.67 15.28 -10.92
C HIS A 250 -12.12 15.65 -12.30
N GLU A 251 -11.23 14.83 -12.88
CA GLU A 251 -10.83 14.97 -14.28
C GLU A 251 -12.03 14.87 -15.25
N PHE A 252 -13.14 14.30 -14.81
CA PHE A 252 -14.38 14.11 -15.57
C PHE A 252 -15.51 15.10 -15.19
N ASP A 253 -15.26 16.10 -14.33
CA ASP A 253 -16.28 17.06 -13.87
C ASP A 253 -16.97 17.83 -15.00
N LEU A 254 -16.18 18.22 -16.00
CA LEU A 254 -16.60 19.01 -17.16
C LEU A 254 -16.83 18.13 -18.40
N GLY A 255 -16.97 16.81 -18.20
CA GLY A 255 -17.55 15.96 -19.22
C GLY A 255 -19.08 16.10 -19.25
N GLY A 256 -19.74 15.23 -20.03
CA GLY A 256 -21.19 15.31 -20.24
C GLY A 256 -21.58 16.36 -21.29
N ASP A 257 -22.88 16.49 -21.54
CA ASP A 257 -23.52 17.42 -22.50
C ASP A 257 -23.07 17.32 -23.99
N GLU A 258 -23.36 18.34 -24.81
CA GLU A 258 -23.13 18.40 -26.28
C GLU A 258 -21.65 18.22 -26.68
N ASP A 259 -20.70 18.57 -25.79
CA ASP A 259 -19.26 18.63 -26.10
C ASP A 259 -18.44 17.43 -25.56
N GLY A 260 -19.06 16.53 -24.77
CA GLY A 260 -18.40 15.35 -24.20
C GLY A 260 -17.18 15.71 -23.32
N ASN A 261 -16.16 14.85 -23.27
CA ASN A 261 -14.96 15.06 -22.44
C ASN A 261 -13.94 16.05 -23.06
N LEU A 262 -14.40 17.16 -23.66
CA LEU A 262 -13.55 18.12 -24.38
C LEU A 262 -12.45 18.74 -23.51
N GLU A 263 -12.77 19.14 -22.29
CA GLU A 263 -11.78 19.79 -21.41
C GLU A 263 -10.69 18.82 -20.93
N LEU A 264 -11.07 17.60 -20.56
CA LEU A 264 -10.11 16.55 -20.27
C LEU A 264 -9.24 16.23 -21.51
N HIS A 265 -9.85 16.10 -22.69
CA HIS A 265 -9.12 15.91 -23.94
C HIS A 265 -8.11 17.03 -24.21
N ASN A 266 -8.49 18.29 -23.98
CA ASN A 266 -7.61 19.45 -24.16
C ASN A 266 -6.45 19.45 -23.16
N PHE A 267 -6.74 19.15 -21.89
CA PHE A 267 -5.74 19.00 -20.84
C PHE A 267 -4.72 17.91 -21.19
N VAL A 268 -5.18 16.70 -21.53
CA VAL A 268 -4.32 15.57 -21.92
C VAL A 268 -3.39 15.99 -23.05
N LYS A 269 -3.92 16.67 -24.08
CA LYS A 269 -3.13 17.09 -25.26
C LYS A 269 -2.01 18.08 -24.96
N VAL A 270 -2.17 18.95 -23.97
CA VAL A 270 -1.12 19.92 -23.59
C VAL A 270 -0.17 19.39 -22.53
N LEU A 271 -0.55 18.33 -21.83
CA LEU A 271 0.27 17.69 -20.81
C LEU A 271 1.41 16.90 -21.48
N LYS A 272 2.65 17.17 -21.08
CA LYS A 272 3.86 16.45 -21.50
C LYS A 272 4.07 15.17 -20.69
N THR A 273 3.44 15.08 -19.53
CA THR A 273 3.36 13.90 -18.68
C THR A 273 2.39 12.88 -19.31
N PRO A 274 2.81 11.63 -19.53
CA PRO A 274 1.90 10.57 -19.94
C PRO A 274 0.92 10.21 -18.82
N ILE A 275 -0.27 9.74 -19.19
CA ILE A 275 -1.28 9.25 -18.25
C ILE A 275 -1.40 7.73 -18.35
N VAL A 276 -1.49 7.04 -17.21
CA VAL A 276 -1.85 5.61 -17.15
C VAL A 276 -3.26 5.45 -16.63
N SER A 277 -4.02 4.52 -17.20
CA SER A 277 -5.38 4.18 -16.76
C SER A 277 -5.75 2.78 -17.25
N SER A 278 -5.87 1.84 -16.33
CA SER A 278 -6.05 0.41 -16.59
C SER A 278 -7.50 -0.05 -16.46
N ASN A 279 -8.36 0.69 -15.76
CA ASN A 279 -9.74 0.31 -15.47
C ASN A 279 -10.79 1.27 -16.05
N VAL A 280 -10.40 2.19 -16.93
CA VAL A 280 -11.34 3.11 -17.58
C VAL A 280 -11.51 2.72 -19.05
N ASP A 281 -12.76 2.52 -19.47
CA ASP A 281 -13.13 2.22 -20.85
C ASP A 281 -13.55 3.50 -21.58
N PHE A 282 -12.65 3.96 -22.46
CA PHE A 282 -12.85 5.14 -23.31
C PHE A 282 -13.49 4.80 -24.67
N SER A 283 -13.82 3.54 -24.95
CA SER A 283 -14.18 3.08 -26.32
C SER A 283 -15.41 3.75 -26.92
N LYS A 284 -16.30 4.30 -26.07
CA LYS A 284 -17.52 5.01 -26.47
C LYS A 284 -17.38 6.53 -26.43
N ASP A 285 -16.23 7.05 -26.05
CA ASP A 285 -15.94 8.48 -26.05
C ASP A 285 -15.07 8.83 -27.27
N ASP A 286 -15.63 9.59 -28.21
CA ASP A 286 -14.96 9.92 -29.48
C ASP A 286 -13.69 10.75 -29.30
N LEU A 287 -13.55 11.49 -28.19
CA LEU A 287 -12.40 12.35 -27.95
C LEU A 287 -11.26 11.57 -27.28
N LEU A 288 -11.56 10.86 -26.20
CA LEU A 288 -10.58 10.17 -25.37
C LEU A 288 -10.14 8.84 -25.99
N SER A 289 -11.01 8.13 -26.72
CA SER A 289 -10.62 6.91 -27.46
C SER A 289 -9.44 7.16 -28.41
N ASN A 290 -9.39 8.35 -29.04
CA ASN A 290 -8.31 8.75 -29.94
C ASN A 290 -6.96 9.01 -29.21
N LEU A 291 -7.03 9.30 -27.91
CA LEU A 291 -5.85 9.52 -27.05
C LEU A 291 -5.41 8.25 -26.32
N TYR A 292 -6.31 7.29 -26.12
CA TYR A 292 -6.05 6.04 -25.41
C TYR A 292 -5.24 5.03 -26.24
N ARG A 293 -4.38 4.27 -25.57
CA ARG A 293 -3.53 3.22 -26.15
C ARG A 293 -3.67 1.96 -25.31
N ASP A 294 -4.43 1.01 -25.84
CA ASP A 294 -4.72 -0.29 -25.23
C ASP A 294 -3.59 -1.30 -25.47
N GLN A 295 -2.42 -1.04 -24.89
CA GLN A 295 -1.25 -1.90 -24.92
C GLN A 295 -0.23 -1.47 -23.86
N ILE A 296 0.74 -2.33 -23.55
CA ILE A 296 1.94 -1.94 -22.80
C ILE A 296 2.72 -0.89 -23.61
N ALA A 297 2.92 0.29 -23.03
CA ALA A 297 3.82 1.29 -23.58
C ALA A 297 5.24 1.11 -23.04
N GLU A 298 6.26 1.25 -23.90
CA GLU A 298 7.67 1.31 -23.50
C GLU A 298 8.28 2.70 -23.74
N ASP A 299 7.59 3.55 -24.50
CA ASP A 299 8.00 4.93 -24.81
C ASP A 299 6.81 5.89 -24.68
N ALA A 300 6.19 5.92 -23.50
CA ALA A 300 5.02 6.74 -23.24
C ALA A 300 5.35 8.23 -23.41
N LYS A 301 4.57 8.91 -24.25
CA LYS A 301 4.64 10.36 -24.47
C LYS A 301 3.42 11.06 -23.87
N GLY A 302 3.61 12.28 -23.39
CA GLY A 302 2.49 13.19 -23.10
C GLY A 302 1.57 13.40 -24.31
N GLY A 303 0.37 13.90 -24.06
CA GLY A 303 -0.68 13.96 -25.08
C GLY A 303 -1.47 12.67 -25.26
N LYS A 304 -1.23 11.66 -24.42
CA LYS A 304 -1.80 10.31 -24.54
C LYS A 304 -2.09 9.66 -23.19
N ILE A 305 -3.03 8.73 -23.23
CA ILE A 305 -3.43 7.86 -22.13
C ILE A 305 -3.03 6.44 -22.51
N TYR A 306 -2.40 5.70 -21.61
CA TYR A 306 -1.94 4.33 -21.84
C TYR A 306 -2.59 3.40 -20.83
N LYS A 307 -2.90 2.17 -21.25
CA LYS A 307 -3.37 1.14 -20.33
C LYS A 307 -2.35 0.87 -19.24
N THR A 308 -1.14 0.51 -19.65
CA THR A 308 0.02 0.28 -18.78
C THR A 308 1.27 0.90 -19.40
N TYR A 309 2.27 1.19 -18.57
CA TYR A 309 3.54 1.75 -19.01
C TYR A 309 4.70 1.03 -18.34
N VAL A 310 5.72 0.67 -19.11
CA VAL A 310 6.99 0.14 -18.62
C VAL A 310 8.06 1.21 -18.83
N LYS A 311 8.71 1.61 -17.73
CA LYS A 311 9.80 2.58 -17.75
C LYS A 311 11.08 1.91 -17.29
N GLU A 312 12.14 2.03 -18.08
CA GLU A 312 13.50 1.69 -17.63
C GLU A 312 13.97 2.75 -16.62
N VAL A 313 14.32 2.31 -15.42
CA VAL A 313 14.92 3.14 -14.37
C VAL A 313 16.24 2.49 -13.97
N LYS A 314 17.36 3.15 -14.24
CA LYS A 314 18.71 2.66 -13.92
C LYS A 314 18.99 1.23 -14.44
N GLY A 315 18.48 0.90 -15.63
CA GLY A 315 18.68 -0.39 -16.30
C GLY A 315 17.78 -1.53 -15.84
N GLU A 316 16.73 -1.24 -15.06
CA GLU A 316 15.68 -2.20 -14.67
C GLU A 316 14.32 -1.67 -15.08
N ASP A 317 13.44 -2.57 -15.51
CA ASP A 317 12.08 -2.23 -15.92
C ASP A 317 11.15 -2.12 -14.70
N ILE A 318 10.36 -1.05 -14.67
CA ILE A 318 9.28 -0.83 -13.70
C ILE A 318 7.98 -0.66 -14.46
N GLY A 319 6.98 -1.46 -14.09
CA GLY A 319 5.63 -1.38 -14.63
C GLY A 319 4.77 -0.40 -13.85
N PHE A 320 3.94 0.35 -14.56
CA PHE A 320 3.01 1.32 -14.01
C PHE A 320 1.60 1.03 -14.50
N ILE A 321 0.66 1.02 -13.55
CA ILE A 321 -0.78 0.93 -13.81
C ILE A 321 -1.47 2.15 -13.20
N GLY A 322 -2.57 2.59 -13.82
CA GLY A 322 -3.41 3.66 -13.28
C GLY A 322 -4.78 3.12 -12.92
N LEU A 323 -5.35 3.53 -11.79
CA LEU A 323 -6.69 3.13 -11.39
C LEU A 323 -7.51 4.34 -10.96
N THR A 324 -8.76 4.40 -11.40
CA THR A 324 -9.72 5.47 -11.11
C THR A 324 -10.96 4.88 -10.45
N THR A 325 -11.49 5.55 -9.43
CA THR A 325 -12.67 5.05 -8.68
C THR A 325 -13.85 4.75 -9.59
N MET A 326 -14.54 3.64 -9.31
CA MET A 326 -15.77 3.28 -10.04
C MET A 326 -16.89 4.27 -9.81
N ASP A 327 -16.88 4.97 -8.67
CA ASP A 327 -17.88 5.96 -8.30
C ASP A 327 -17.83 7.19 -9.21
N THR A 328 -16.76 7.40 -9.99
CA THR A 328 -16.69 8.45 -11.02
C THR A 328 -17.92 8.46 -11.93
N ALA A 329 -18.53 7.30 -12.19
CA ALA A 329 -19.76 7.17 -12.96
C ALA A 329 -20.95 7.96 -12.39
N VAL A 330 -20.94 8.27 -11.08
CA VAL A 330 -22.04 8.93 -10.38
C VAL A 330 -21.61 10.18 -9.59
N ILE A 331 -20.32 10.36 -9.31
CA ILE A 331 -19.79 11.54 -8.57
C ILE A 331 -19.18 12.61 -9.46
N ALA A 332 -19.11 12.37 -10.78
CA ALA A 332 -18.62 13.32 -11.79
C ALA A 332 -19.52 13.26 -13.04
N SER A 333 -19.08 13.87 -14.14
CA SER A 333 -19.83 13.95 -15.40
C SER A 333 -19.14 13.20 -16.56
N PRO A 334 -18.84 11.89 -16.47
CA PRO A 334 -17.96 11.22 -17.44
C PRO A 334 -18.58 10.97 -18.83
N GLY A 335 -19.87 11.25 -19.03
CA GLY A 335 -20.55 11.00 -20.30
C GLY A 335 -20.62 9.52 -20.65
N SER A 336 -20.05 9.12 -21.79
CA SER A 336 -20.07 7.73 -22.28
C SER A 336 -18.94 6.85 -21.76
N VAL A 337 -17.97 7.42 -21.04
CA VAL A 337 -16.85 6.70 -20.43
C VAL A 337 -17.35 5.76 -19.34
N GLN A 338 -16.79 4.55 -19.25
CA GLN A 338 -17.17 3.56 -18.24
C GLN A 338 -16.01 3.23 -17.31
N PHE A 339 -16.32 2.93 -16.05
CA PHE A 339 -15.35 2.58 -15.02
C PHE A 339 -15.53 1.10 -14.64
N LEU A 340 -14.49 0.32 -14.88
CA LEU A 340 -14.48 -1.13 -14.69
C LEU A 340 -14.00 -1.48 -13.28
N ASN A 341 -14.29 -2.71 -12.85
CA ASN A 341 -13.83 -3.21 -11.55
C ASN A 341 -12.31 -3.09 -11.40
N TYR A 342 -11.89 -2.34 -10.39
CA TYR A 342 -10.48 -2.00 -10.16
C TYR A 342 -9.62 -3.23 -9.84
N ILE A 343 -10.12 -4.19 -9.03
CA ILE A 343 -9.37 -5.41 -8.68
C ILE A 343 -9.13 -6.27 -9.92
N GLU A 344 -10.17 -6.54 -10.69
CA GLU A 344 -10.05 -7.41 -11.87
C GLU A 344 -9.22 -6.75 -12.97
N SER A 345 -9.36 -5.43 -13.15
CA SER A 345 -8.52 -4.67 -14.09
C SER A 345 -7.06 -4.61 -13.66
N ALA A 346 -6.79 -4.43 -12.36
CA ALA A 346 -5.44 -4.44 -11.80
C ALA A 346 -4.78 -5.82 -11.95
N LYS A 347 -5.48 -6.92 -11.62
CA LYS A 347 -4.97 -8.29 -11.83
C LYS A 347 -4.63 -8.54 -13.30
N ALA A 348 -5.49 -8.10 -14.22
CA ALA A 348 -5.23 -8.25 -15.65
C ALA A 348 -4.00 -7.45 -16.10
N ALA A 349 -3.85 -6.21 -15.61
CA ALA A 349 -2.71 -5.36 -15.93
C ALA A 349 -1.40 -5.89 -15.33
N VAL A 350 -1.43 -6.39 -14.08
CA VAL A 350 -0.28 -7.05 -13.44
C VAL A 350 0.13 -8.28 -14.23
N ALA A 351 -0.80 -9.17 -14.55
CA ALA A 351 -0.52 -10.38 -15.32
C ALA A 351 0.07 -10.06 -16.72
N GLU A 352 -0.40 -9.00 -17.36
CA GLU A 352 0.13 -8.50 -18.64
C GLU A 352 1.59 -8.00 -18.49
N LEU A 353 1.90 -7.24 -17.45
CA LEU A 353 3.26 -6.76 -17.15
C LEU A 353 4.22 -7.90 -16.77
N GLU A 354 3.78 -8.84 -15.94
CA GLU A 354 4.57 -10.02 -15.57
C GLU A 354 4.86 -10.92 -16.76
N ALA A 355 3.88 -11.09 -17.66
CA ALA A 355 4.07 -11.83 -18.91
C ALA A 355 5.11 -11.15 -19.83
N ALA A 356 5.27 -9.83 -19.73
CA ALA A 356 6.33 -9.07 -20.40
C ALA A 356 7.69 -9.14 -19.68
N GLY A 357 7.78 -9.82 -18.54
CA GLY A 357 9.01 -9.99 -17.75
C GLY A 357 9.26 -8.90 -16.71
N VAL A 358 8.30 -8.00 -16.50
CA VAL A 358 8.36 -6.96 -15.47
C VAL A 358 8.01 -7.57 -14.11
N ASN A 359 8.83 -7.30 -13.09
CA ASN A 359 8.66 -7.87 -11.75
C ASN A 359 8.68 -6.81 -10.63
N LYS A 360 8.47 -5.54 -11.01
CA LYS A 360 8.41 -4.38 -10.12
C LYS A 360 7.25 -3.52 -10.61
N ILE A 361 6.15 -3.47 -9.88
CA ILE A 361 4.91 -2.84 -10.35
C ILE A 361 4.39 -1.80 -9.35
N VAL A 362 4.16 -0.59 -9.87
CA VAL A 362 3.64 0.57 -9.15
C VAL A 362 2.25 0.91 -9.67
N ALA A 363 1.26 0.99 -8.77
CA ALA A 363 -0.06 1.52 -9.08
C ALA A 363 -0.16 3.00 -8.70
N LEU A 364 -0.55 3.85 -9.63
CA LEU A 364 -1.08 5.19 -9.34
C LEU A 364 -2.58 5.02 -9.17
N SER A 365 -3.08 5.21 -7.94
CA SER A 365 -4.43 4.83 -7.54
C SER A 365 -5.22 6.04 -7.09
N HIS A 366 -6.39 6.23 -7.69
CA HIS A 366 -7.39 7.20 -7.28
C HIS A 366 -8.66 6.51 -6.78
N LEU A 367 -8.47 5.61 -5.81
CA LEU A 367 -9.50 4.73 -5.25
C LEU A 367 -9.83 5.05 -3.78
N GLY A 368 -9.03 5.89 -3.13
CA GLY A 368 -9.12 6.12 -1.69
C GLY A 368 -8.33 5.09 -0.87
N TYR A 369 -7.60 5.55 0.14
CA TYR A 369 -6.80 4.69 1.01
C TYR A 369 -7.70 3.70 1.79
N ASN A 370 -8.70 4.24 2.48
CA ASN A 370 -9.66 3.46 3.25
C ASN A 370 -11.08 4.06 3.21
N ASP A 371 -11.58 4.34 2.01
CA ASP A 371 -12.84 5.06 1.78
C ASP A 371 -14.09 4.15 1.91
N ASP A 372 -14.62 3.59 0.80
CA ASP A 372 -15.70 2.59 0.85
C ASP A 372 -15.23 1.21 0.36
N PRO A 373 -14.96 0.24 1.27
CA PRO A 373 -14.54 -1.11 0.89
C PRO A 373 -15.55 -1.89 0.01
N LYS A 374 -16.79 -1.41 -0.15
CA LYS A 374 -17.78 -1.99 -1.08
C LYS A 374 -17.63 -1.49 -2.50
N VAL A 375 -17.09 -0.29 -2.67
CA VAL A 375 -16.84 0.34 -3.98
C VAL A 375 -15.39 0.11 -4.34
N ASP A 376 -14.46 0.81 -3.70
CA ASP A 376 -13.02 0.74 -3.92
C ASP A 376 -12.21 1.24 -2.74
N ASN A 377 -10.97 0.73 -2.65
CA ASN A 377 -10.12 0.87 -1.47
C ASN A 377 -8.70 0.35 -1.76
N ASP A 378 -7.68 1.15 -1.47
CA ASP A 378 -6.27 0.76 -1.69
C ASP A 378 -5.82 -0.39 -0.79
N LEU A 379 -6.32 -0.50 0.45
CA LEU A 379 -6.02 -1.65 1.32
C LEU A 379 -6.57 -2.96 0.72
N LEU A 380 -7.75 -2.90 0.09
CA LEU A 380 -8.32 -4.07 -0.58
C LEU A 380 -7.60 -4.38 -1.89
N LEU A 381 -7.17 -3.36 -2.63
CA LEU A 381 -6.33 -3.53 -3.82
C LEU A 381 -5.04 -4.28 -3.44
N ALA A 382 -4.28 -3.74 -2.48
CA ALA A 382 -3.05 -4.34 -1.98
C ALA A 382 -3.25 -5.77 -1.46
N LYS A 383 -4.38 -6.02 -0.80
CA LYS A 383 -4.69 -7.34 -0.24
C LYS A 383 -4.98 -8.39 -1.31
N HIS A 384 -5.65 -8.03 -2.40
CA HIS A 384 -6.22 -8.99 -3.36
C HIS A 384 -5.51 -9.07 -4.69
N VAL A 385 -4.55 -8.17 -4.97
CA VAL A 385 -3.79 -8.15 -6.22
C VAL A 385 -2.33 -8.48 -5.91
N GLU A 386 -1.99 -9.76 -6.06
CA GLU A 386 -0.61 -10.25 -6.01
C GLU A 386 0.22 -9.60 -7.14
N GLY A 387 1.54 -9.44 -6.93
CA GLY A 387 2.46 -8.79 -7.86
C GLY A 387 2.50 -7.25 -7.82
N LEU A 388 1.64 -6.58 -7.02
CA LEU A 388 1.76 -5.14 -6.77
C LEU A 388 2.74 -4.85 -5.62
N ASP A 389 3.74 -4.00 -5.88
CA ASP A 389 4.73 -3.64 -4.88
C ASP A 389 4.43 -2.30 -4.20
N VAL A 390 3.92 -1.33 -4.95
CA VAL A 390 3.70 0.04 -4.46
C VAL A 390 2.37 0.58 -4.97
N ILE A 391 1.61 1.22 -4.08
CA ILE A 391 0.41 2.00 -4.40
C ILE A 391 0.65 3.44 -3.97
N ILE A 392 0.56 4.36 -4.94
CA ILE A 392 0.56 5.80 -4.75
C ILE A 392 -0.90 6.26 -4.82
N GLY A 393 -1.51 6.49 -3.65
CA GLY A 393 -2.95 6.74 -3.49
C GLY A 393 -3.37 8.22 -3.61
N GLY A 394 -4.68 8.43 -3.73
CA GLY A 394 -5.43 9.70 -3.85
C GLY A 394 -6.89 9.53 -3.42
N HIS A 395 -7.78 10.47 -3.77
CA HIS A 395 -9.23 10.48 -3.54
C HIS A 395 -9.68 10.77 -2.10
N SER A 396 -9.19 10.00 -1.12
CA SER A 396 -9.68 10.08 0.27
C SER A 396 -8.95 11.13 1.14
N HIS A 397 -8.00 11.85 0.56
CA HIS A 397 -7.23 12.93 1.18
C HIS A 397 -6.40 12.52 2.43
N ASP A 398 -6.11 11.23 2.61
CA ASP A 398 -5.39 10.75 3.80
C ASP A 398 -3.96 11.30 3.88
N GLU A 399 -3.57 11.67 5.11
CA GLU A 399 -2.19 12.06 5.44
C GLU A 399 -1.41 10.86 5.99
N LEU A 400 -0.87 10.02 5.12
CA LEU A 400 -0.06 8.87 5.51
C LEU A 400 1.38 9.30 5.82
N LYS A 401 1.65 9.58 7.11
CA LYS A 401 2.96 10.07 7.57
C LYS A 401 4.11 9.10 7.33
N GLN A 402 3.82 7.81 7.20
CA GLN A 402 4.75 6.73 6.88
C GLN A 402 4.05 5.74 5.93
N PRO A 403 4.79 4.97 5.12
CA PRO A 403 4.21 3.94 4.27
C PRO A 403 3.46 2.89 5.09
N VAL A 404 2.28 2.49 4.62
CA VAL A 404 1.52 1.38 5.19
C VAL A 404 1.85 0.11 4.41
N ILE A 405 2.26 -0.95 5.10
CA ILE A 405 2.62 -2.23 4.47
C ILE A 405 1.47 -3.22 4.64
N VAL A 406 0.99 -3.75 3.52
CA VAL A 406 -0.01 -4.83 3.45
C VAL A 406 0.67 -6.10 2.96
N ASN A 407 0.17 -7.28 3.38
CA ASN A 407 0.69 -8.58 2.96
C ASN A 407 2.19 -8.81 3.25
N GLU A 408 2.70 -8.23 4.34
CA GLU A 408 4.14 -8.25 4.65
C GLU A 408 4.76 -9.66 4.71
N ASP A 409 4.05 -10.62 5.30
CA ASP A 409 4.51 -12.01 5.45
C ASP A 409 4.55 -12.80 4.13
N THR A 410 3.89 -12.30 3.08
CA THR A 410 3.79 -12.95 1.77
C THR A 410 4.46 -12.11 0.71
N GLU A 411 3.74 -11.17 0.11
CA GLU A 411 4.19 -10.26 -0.94
C GLU A 411 3.84 -8.84 -0.48
N PRO A 412 4.82 -8.10 0.07
CA PRO A 412 4.57 -6.82 0.68
C PRO A 412 4.21 -5.78 -0.38
N THR A 413 3.10 -5.09 -0.17
CA THR A 413 2.72 -3.91 -0.94
C THR A 413 2.78 -2.68 -0.02
N ALA A 414 3.48 -1.62 -0.45
CA ALA A 414 3.56 -0.37 0.28
C ALA A 414 2.55 0.65 -0.26
N ILE A 415 1.79 1.29 0.63
CA ILE A 415 0.79 2.31 0.30
C ILE A 415 1.24 3.65 0.87
N VAL A 416 1.17 4.71 0.06
CA VAL A 416 1.43 6.10 0.45
C VAL A 416 0.39 7.04 -0.14
N GLN A 417 0.10 8.14 0.55
CA GLN A 417 -0.79 9.22 0.09
C GLN A 417 -0.35 10.54 0.74
N ALA A 418 -0.48 11.65 0.01
CA ALA A 418 0.08 12.95 0.39
C ALA A 418 -0.99 14.00 0.71
N SER A 419 -2.01 13.64 1.50
CA SER A 419 -3.10 14.55 1.89
C SER A 419 -3.79 15.18 0.68
N GLU A 420 -4.03 16.49 0.68
CA GLU A 420 -4.85 17.20 -0.32
C GLU A 420 -4.29 18.62 -0.60
N TYR A 421 -4.79 19.25 -1.66
CA TYR A 421 -4.68 20.69 -1.97
C TYR A 421 -3.26 21.22 -2.12
N GLY A 422 -2.29 20.33 -2.35
CA GLY A 422 -0.87 20.70 -2.37
C GLY A 422 -0.32 21.11 -1.02
N LYS A 423 -0.92 20.67 0.10
CA LYS A 423 -0.40 20.88 1.45
C LYS A 423 0.87 20.07 1.71
N ARG A 424 1.00 18.92 1.06
CA ARG A 424 2.16 18.02 1.18
C ARG A 424 2.79 17.70 -0.18
N LEU A 425 4.07 17.36 -0.15
CA LEU A 425 4.73 16.58 -1.19
C LEU A 425 5.15 15.26 -0.54
N GLY A 426 4.65 14.13 -1.05
CA GLY A 426 5.06 12.83 -0.58
C GLY A 426 6.39 12.41 -1.19
N THR A 427 7.22 11.73 -0.41
CA THR A 427 8.47 11.11 -0.87
C THR A 427 8.49 9.66 -0.41
N LEU A 428 8.98 8.75 -1.25
CA LEU A 428 9.06 7.34 -0.98
C LEU A 428 10.35 6.76 -1.58
N GLU A 429 11.14 6.10 -0.74
CA GLU A 429 12.33 5.36 -1.12
C GLU A 429 12.04 3.86 -0.96
N VAL A 430 12.05 3.14 -2.08
CA VAL A 430 11.81 1.68 -2.12
C VAL A 430 13.06 0.95 -2.59
N GLU A 431 13.24 -0.25 -2.05
CA GLU A 431 14.31 -1.15 -2.45
C GLU A 431 13.69 -2.49 -2.87
N PHE A 432 14.19 -3.05 -3.97
CA PHE A 432 13.77 -4.34 -4.49
C PHE A 432 14.91 -5.34 -4.44
N ASP A 433 14.62 -6.60 -4.13
CA ASP A 433 15.61 -7.67 -4.21
C ASP A 433 15.86 -8.11 -5.68
N LYS A 434 16.77 -9.08 -5.88
CA LYS A 434 17.11 -9.60 -7.21
C LYS A 434 15.93 -10.27 -7.95
N LYS A 435 14.86 -10.63 -7.24
CA LYS A 435 13.65 -11.24 -7.81
C LYS A 435 12.57 -10.19 -8.11
N GLY A 436 12.83 -8.92 -7.78
CA GLY A 436 11.86 -7.84 -7.94
C GLY A 436 10.97 -7.63 -6.72
N LYS A 437 11.14 -8.38 -5.62
CA LYS A 437 10.29 -8.25 -4.45
C LYS A 437 10.65 -7.02 -3.62
N LEU A 438 9.65 -6.25 -3.18
CA LEU A 438 9.83 -5.15 -2.24
C LEU A 438 10.51 -5.60 -0.93
N VAL A 439 11.54 -4.88 -0.52
CA VAL A 439 12.32 -5.12 0.70
C VAL A 439 11.73 -4.34 1.85
N VAL A 440 11.19 -5.06 2.85
CA VAL A 440 10.69 -4.49 4.10
C VAL A 440 11.70 -4.72 5.22
N VAL A 441 12.07 -3.65 5.93
CA VAL A 441 13.00 -3.72 7.07
C VAL A 441 12.37 -3.03 8.26
N HIS A 442 12.37 -3.73 9.40
CA HIS A 442 11.98 -3.19 10.69
C HIS A 442 13.19 -2.92 11.56
N GLU A 443 13.18 -1.79 12.26
CA GLU A 443 14.09 -1.49 13.34
C GLU A 443 13.32 -1.22 14.64
N GLU A 444 13.92 -1.58 15.77
CA GLU A 444 13.35 -1.26 17.07
C GLU A 444 13.70 0.18 17.44
N ILE A 445 12.71 1.07 17.38
CA ILE A 445 12.84 2.48 17.77
C ILE A 445 11.99 2.69 19.02
N ASN A 446 12.64 3.04 20.14
CA ASN A 446 11.97 3.21 21.44
C ASN A 446 11.14 1.99 21.90
N GLY A 447 11.59 0.78 21.57
CA GLY A 447 10.90 -0.47 21.91
C GLY A 447 9.73 -0.84 20.98
N VAL A 448 9.57 -0.13 19.86
CA VAL A 448 8.53 -0.39 18.85
C VAL A 448 9.19 -0.79 17.54
N ALA A 449 8.81 -1.95 17.00
CA ALA A 449 9.18 -2.35 15.65
C ALA A 449 8.59 -1.34 14.65
N THR A 450 9.46 -0.58 14.00
CA THR A 450 9.12 0.49 13.08
C THR A 450 9.67 0.12 11.71
N VAL A 451 8.83 0.21 10.68
CA VAL A 451 9.25 0.05 9.29
C VAL A 451 10.21 1.20 8.96
N VAL A 452 11.45 0.86 8.63
CA VAL A 452 12.48 1.81 8.16
C VAL A 452 12.76 1.66 6.66
N LYS A 453 12.28 0.58 6.04
CA LYS A 453 12.21 0.39 4.59
C LYS A 453 10.91 -0.31 4.21
N PRO A 454 10.19 0.13 3.17
CA PRO A 454 10.42 1.38 2.44
C PRO A 454 10.31 2.61 3.36
N PHE A 455 11.02 3.68 3.01
CA PHE A 455 11.06 4.90 3.80
C PHE A 455 10.25 5.99 3.11
N GLY A 456 9.27 6.56 3.80
CA GLY A 456 8.43 7.61 3.24
C GLY A 456 8.29 8.79 4.19
N GLN A 457 8.12 9.99 3.62
CA GLN A 457 7.91 11.23 4.36
C GLN A 457 6.97 12.17 3.61
N LEU A 458 6.34 13.07 4.36
CA LEU A 458 5.52 14.15 3.81
C LEU A 458 6.21 15.49 4.09
N VAL A 459 6.64 16.17 3.04
CA VAL A 459 7.18 17.53 3.13
C VAL A 459 6.01 18.49 3.37
N ASN A 460 6.08 19.30 4.43
CA ASN A 460 5.06 20.30 4.74
C ASN A 460 5.19 21.55 3.86
N LEU A 461 4.30 21.72 2.87
CA LEU A 461 4.30 22.86 1.96
C LEU A 461 3.59 24.09 2.53
N GLU A 462 2.78 23.94 3.57
CA GLU A 462 2.15 25.07 4.28
C GLU A 462 3.15 25.82 5.16
N GLY A 463 4.30 25.20 5.46
CA GLY A 463 5.38 25.78 6.24
C GLY A 463 6.17 26.89 5.53
N ALA A 464 7.27 27.27 6.16
CA ALA A 464 8.21 28.28 5.67
C ALA A 464 9.12 27.71 4.56
N ILE A 465 8.53 27.44 3.39
CA ILE A 465 9.26 27.09 2.16
C ILE A 465 9.25 28.30 1.23
N ALA A 466 10.42 28.63 0.68
CA ALA A 466 10.54 29.69 -0.31
C ALA A 466 9.82 29.28 -1.60
N GLU A 467 9.09 30.22 -2.20
CA GLU A 467 8.36 29.94 -3.44
C GLU A 467 9.27 30.06 -4.68
N ASP A 468 9.18 29.08 -5.60
CA ASP A 468 9.94 29.06 -6.84
C ASP A 468 9.59 30.22 -7.77
N ALA A 469 10.60 31.00 -8.17
CA ALA A 469 10.41 32.18 -9.02
C ALA A 469 9.90 31.84 -10.43
N GLY A 470 10.26 30.67 -10.98
CA GLY A 470 9.79 30.24 -12.30
C GLY A 470 8.31 29.86 -12.29
N ALA A 471 7.87 29.11 -11.27
CA ALA A 471 6.46 28.79 -11.06
C ALA A 471 5.63 30.06 -10.84
N LYS A 472 6.09 31.01 -10.02
CA LYS A 472 5.42 32.31 -9.87
C LYS A 472 5.25 33.04 -11.19
N LYS A 473 6.30 33.04 -12.03
CA LYS A 473 6.26 33.70 -13.34
C LYS A 473 5.22 33.05 -14.27
N ILE A 474 5.02 31.74 -14.17
CA ILE A 474 3.97 31.02 -14.92
C ILE A 474 2.58 31.44 -14.40
N ILE A 475 2.39 31.54 -13.08
CA ILE A 475 1.09 31.84 -12.46
C ILE A 475 0.68 33.31 -12.64
N ALA A 476 1.63 34.24 -12.59
CA ALA A 476 1.40 35.69 -12.58
C ALA A 476 0.33 36.22 -13.57
N PRO A 477 0.33 35.88 -14.88
CA PRO A 477 -0.70 36.36 -15.79
C PRO A 477 -2.11 35.86 -15.44
N TYR A 478 -2.23 34.61 -15.00
CA TYR A 478 -3.51 34.02 -14.62
C TYR A 478 -4.02 34.62 -13.31
N LYS A 479 -3.12 34.80 -12.34
CA LYS A 479 -3.44 35.43 -11.06
C LYS A 479 -3.98 36.85 -11.25
N ALA A 480 -3.39 37.64 -12.14
CA ALA A 480 -3.88 39.00 -12.40
C ALA A 480 -5.33 39.02 -12.91
N GLN A 481 -5.72 38.06 -13.76
CA GLN A 481 -7.09 37.91 -14.24
C GLN A 481 -8.01 37.36 -13.14
N ILE A 482 -7.58 36.38 -12.35
CA ILE A 482 -8.33 35.88 -11.19
C ILE A 482 -8.58 37.01 -10.18
N ASP A 483 -7.56 37.77 -9.82
CA ASP A 483 -7.66 38.91 -8.90
C ASP A 483 -8.58 40.02 -9.46
N ALA A 484 -8.72 40.13 -10.79
CA ALA A 484 -9.66 41.05 -11.43
C ALA A 484 -11.10 40.51 -11.37
N ILE A 485 -11.32 39.22 -11.65
CA ILE A 485 -12.63 38.58 -11.55
C ILE A 485 -13.14 38.62 -10.11
N MET A 486 -12.28 38.35 -9.13
CA MET A 486 -12.64 38.43 -7.70
C MET A 486 -13.14 39.82 -7.28
N LYS A 487 -12.72 40.88 -7.97
CA LYS A 487 -13.15 42.27 -7.70
C LYS A 487 -14.36 42.70 -8.53
N GLN A 488 -14.80 41.88 -9.47
CA GLN A 488 -15.94 42.21 -10.31
C GLN A 488 -17.21 42.24 -9.45
N GLU A 489 -17.92 43.36 -9.50
CA GLU A 489 -19.25 43.48 -8.89
C GLU A 489 -20.23 42.58 -9.63
N ILE A 490 -21.06 41.84 -8.88
CA ILE A 490 -22.03 40.90 -9.46
C ILE A 490 -23.28 41.62 -9.99
N GLY A 491 -23.46 42.90 -9.65
CA GLY A 491 -24.67 43.66 -9.95
C GLY A 491 -25.73 43.62 -8.84
N ALA A 492 -25.34 43.25 -7.61
CA ALA A 492 -26.17 43.31 -6.42
C ALA A 492 -25.51 44.17 -5.33
N ASN A 493 -26.30 44.80 -4.47
CA ASN A 493 -25.84 45.63 -3.37
C ASN A 493 -26.46 45.15 -2.05
N ALA A 494 -25.64 44.87 -1.05
CA ALA A 494 -26.08 44.60 0.31
C ALA A 494 -26.36 45.91 1.05
N THR A 495 -27.56 46.10 1.59
CA THR A 495 -27.92 47.32 2.34
C THR A 495 -27.24 47.39 3.72
N GLU A 496 -26.91 46.22 4.27
CA GLU A 496 -26.21 46.01 5.54
C GLU A 496 -25.32 44.77 5.41
N PRO A 497 -24.29 44.59 6.28
CA PRO A 497 -23.43 43.41 6.18
C PRO A 497 -24.23 42.11 6.33
N LEU A 498 -23.99 41.15 5.44
CA LEU A 498 -24.55 39.81 5.54
C LEU A 498 -23.70 39.00 6.54
N ALA A 499 -23.95 39.24 7.83
CA ALA A 499 -23.10 38.72 8.90
C ALA A 499 -23.21 37.20 9.09
N THR A 500 -22.07 36.54 9.30
CA THR A 500 -21.99 35.11 9.68
C THR A 500 -21.67 34.90 11.15
N HIS A 501 -21.19 35.96 11.82
CA HIS A 501 -20.73 35.97 13.21
C HIS A 501 -21.09 37.29 13.90
N ASP A 502 -21.05 37.29 15.23
CA ASP A 502 -21.18 38.51 16.03
C ASP A 502 -19.83 39.22 16.26
N GLU A 503 -19.89 40.35 16.95
CA GLU A 503 -18.72 41.16 17.37
C GLU A 503 -17.68 40.40 18.22
N ASN A 504 -18.06 39.27 18.82
CA ASN A 504 -17.18 38.42 19.62
C ASN A 504 -16.66 37.19 18.85
N ASN A 505 -16.85 37.15 17.51
CA ASN A 505 -16.53 36.02 16.63
C ASN A 505 -17.32 34.74 16.91
N VAL A 506 -18.47 34.82 17.58
CA VAL A 506 -19.39 33.67 17.71
C VAL A 506 -20.07 33.46 16.36
N ARG A 507 -20.01 32.24 15.82
CA ARG A 507 -20.51 31.91 14.48
C ARG A 507 -22.02 31.72 14.51
N LEU A 508 -22.75 32.82 14.29
CA LEU A 508 -24.22 32.87 14.29
C LEU A 508 -24.86 31.84 13.34
N VAL A 509 -24.30 31.67 12.14
CA VAL A 509 -24.79 30.69 11.14
C VAL A 509 -24.76 29.24 11.63
N ARG A 510 -24.02 28.94 12.71
CA ARG A 510 -23.89 27.61 13.33
C ARG A 510 -24.74 27.44 14.57
N LYS A 511 -25.58 28.41 14.91
CA LYS A 511 -26.26 28.48 16.21
C LYS A 511 -27.71 28.96 16.10
N GLN A 512 -28.00 29.86 15.17
CA GLN A 512 -29.29 30.52 15.05
C GLN A 512 -29.58 30.92 13.61
N GLU A 513 -30.82 31.33 13.34
CA GLU A 513 -31.21 31.91 12.05
C GLU A 513 -30.39 33.19 11.74
N THR A 514 -29.99 33.34 10.49
CA THR A 514 -29.26 34.50 9.99
C THR A 514 -29.78 34.92 8.62
N GLY A 515 -29.69 36.21 8.30
CA GLY A 515 -30.12 36.72 6.99
C GLY A 515 -29.34 36.12 5.82
N ILE A 516 -28.02 35.92 5.97
CA ILE A 516 -27.20 35.27 4.94
C ILE A 516 -27.60 33.81 4.72
N GLY A 517 -27.87 33.06 5.80
CA GLY A 517 -28.33 31.68 5.71
C GLY A 517 -29.68 31.57 5.00
N ASN A 518 -30.60 32.50 5.28
CA ASN A 518 -31.90 32.58 4.62
C ASN A 518 -31.74 32.85 3.11
N LEU A 519 -30.93 33.83 2.72
CA LEU A 519 -30.68 34.16 1.31
C LEU A 519 -30.07 33.00 0.52
N ILE A 520 -29.13 32.26 1.12
CA ILE A 520 -28.53 31.08 0.48
C ILE A 520 -29.60 29.99 0.28
N ALA A 521 -30.36 29.67 1.33
CA ALA A 521 -31.43 28.66 1.23
C ALA A 521 -32.53 29.09 0.22
N ASP A 522 -32.86 30.38 0.15
CA ASP A 522 -33.82 30.92 -0.82
C ASP A 522 -33.32 30.77 -2.26
N GLY A 523 -32.04 31.07 -2.52
CA GLY A 523 -31.42 30.84 -3.82
C GLY A 523 -31.42 29.37 -4.23
N MET A 524 -31.09 28.47 -3.30
CA MET A 524 -31.16 27.03 -3.51
C MET A 524 -32.58 26.57 -3.86
N LEU A 525 -33.59 27.03 -3.12
CA LEU A 525 -34.98 26.69 -3.38
C LEU A 525 -35.47 27.24 -4.72
N ALA A 526 -35.15 28.50 -5.03
CA ALA A 526 -35.54 29.14 -6.28
C ALA A 526 -34.96 28.40 -7.48
N LYS A 527 -33.66 28.12 -7.46
CA LYS A 527 -32.98 27.43 -8.56
C LYS A 527 -33.43 25.98 -8.73
N ALA A 528 -33.61 25.25 -7.63
CA ALA A 528 -34.12 23.89 -7.70
C ALA A 528 -35.55 23.84 -8.27
N LYS A 529 -36.39 24.84 -7.96
CA LYS A 529 -37.76 24.96 -8.51
C LYS A 529 -37.79 25.26 -10.01
N GLU A 530 -36.79 25.93 -10.56
CA GLU A 530 -36.67 26.12 -12.02
C GLU A 530 -36.55 24.78 -12.76
N LEU A 531 -35.87 23.82 -12.14
CA LEU A 531 -35.62 22.48 -12.70
C LEU A 531 -36.73 21.49 -12.34
N ASN A 532 -37.21 21.53 -11.10
CA ASN A 532 -38.27 20.68 -10.59
C ASN A 532 -39.27 21.50 -9.76
N PRO A 533 -40.44 21.83 -10.30
CA PRO A 533 -41.48 22.59 -9.59
C PRO A 533 -42.02 21.93 -8.31
N GLU A 534 -41.77 20.63 -8.09
CA GLU A 534 -42.20 19.90 -6.90
C GLU A 534 -41.30 20.14 -5.68
N VAL A 535 -40.12 20.74 -5.87
CA VAL A 535 -39.22 21.10 -4.76
C VAL A 535 -39.91 22.14 -3.89
N SER A 536 -40.12 21.83 -2.61
CA SER A 536 -40.87 22.68 -1.68
C SER A 536 -40.01 23.29 -0.58
N VAL A 537 -38.88 22.67 -0.28
CA VAL A 537 -37.99 23.03 0.84
C VAL A 537 -36.56 23.12 0.32
N ALA A 538 -35.76 23.99 0.93
CA ALA A 538 -34.31 23.93 0.84
C ALA A 538 -33.65 24.15 2.19
N PHE A 539 -32.46 23.59 2.38
CA PHE A 539 -31.63 23.89 3.53
C PHE A 539 -30.14 23.85 3.21
N THR A 540 -29.36 24.58 4.00
CA THR A 540 -27.90 24.57 3.94
C THR A 540 -27.31 24.55 5.35
N ASN A 541 -26.22 23.81 5.55
CA ASN A 541 -25.51 23.72 6.82
C ASN A 541 -24.64 24.95 7.06
N GLY A 542 -24.66 25.49 8.28
CA GLY A 542 -23.85 26.64 8.70
C GLY A 542 -22.35 26.39 8.66
N GLY A 543 -21.93 25.12 8.59
CA GLY A 543 -20.57 24.69 8.32
C GLY A 543 -20.08 25.17 6.95
N GLY A 544 -20.98 25.13 5.96
CA GLY A 544 -20.77 25.54 4.56
C GLY A 544 -20.60 27.04 4.36
N ILE A 545 -21.16 27.87 5.25
CA ILE A 545 -21.11 29.34 5.16
C ILE A 545 -19.87 29.84 5.90
N ARG A 546 -18.92 30.44 5.17
CA ARG A 546 -17.54 30.67 5.69
C ARG A 546 -17.20 32.10 6.01
N ALA A 547 -17.78 33.06 5.31
CA ALA A 547 -17.43 34.47 5.44
C ALA A 547 -18.66 35.37 5.28
N PRO A 548 -18.69 36.52 5.99
CA PRO A 548 -19.70 37.54 5.75
C PRO A 548 -19.50 38.19 4.38
N ILE A 549 -20.53 38.92 3.93
CA ILE A 549 -20.45 39.84 2.78
C ILE A 549 -20.62 41.25 3.32
N ASP A 550 -19.76 42.18 2.89
CA ASP A 550 -19.78 43.56 3.38
C ASP A 550 -21.00 44.32 2.84
N ALA A 551 -21.36 45.42 3.50
CA ALA A 551 -22.38 46.33 2.96
C ALA A 551 -21.85 47.07 1.73
N GLY A 552 -22.72 47.29 0.74
CA GLY A 552 -22.39 47.92 -0.54
C GLY A 552 -22.40 46.92 -1.70
N ALA A 553 -21.66 47.25 -2.76
CA ALA A 553 -21.61 46.42 -3.96
C ALA A 553 -20.96 45.07 -3.67
N ILE A 554 -21.69 44.00 -3.98
CA ILE A 554 -21.24 42.62 -3.73
C ILE A 554 -20.35 42.17 -4.89
N THR A 555 -19.21 41.59 -4.57
CA THR A 555 -18.23 41.09 -5.55
C THR A 555 -18.29 39.57 -5.71
N VAL A 556 -17.80 39.07 -6.85
CA VAL A 556 -17.61 37.62 -7.07
C VAL A 556 -16.75 37.01 -5.97
N GLY A 557 -15.71 37.73 -5.55
CA GLY A 557 -14.78 37.25 -4.54
C GLY A 557 -15.43 37.09 -3.17
N GLU A 558 -16.34 37.97 -2.78
CA GLU A 558 -17.11 37.81 -1.55
C GLU A 558 -18.01 36.57 -1.61
N VAL A 559 -18.75 36.37 -2.71
CA VAL A 559 -19.65 35.22 -2.88
C VAL A 559 -18.88 33.90 -2.82
N ILE A 560 -17.76 33.78 -3.54
CA ILE A 560 -16.88 32.61 -3.49
C ILE A 560 -16.29 32.42 -2.09
N THR A 561 -15.87 33.50 -1.43
CA THR A 561 -15.31 33.39 -0.06
C THR A 561 -16.37 32.95 0.95
N THR A 562 -17.64 33.30 0.74
CA THR A 562 -18.77 32.84 1.55
C THR A 562 -19.06 31.35 1.34
N LEU A 563 -18.99 30.85 0.10
CA LEU A 563 -19.22 29.44 -0.28
C LEU A 563 -18.00 28.84 -1.01
N PRO A 564 -16.87 28.61 -0.32
CA PRO A 564 -15.57 28.37 -0.96
C PRO A 564 -15.29 26.90 -1.28
N PHE A 565 -16.24 26.01 -0.99
CA PHE A 565 -16.02 24.56 -1.13
C PHE A 565 -16.32 24.05 -2.54
N GLY A 566 -16.96 24.86 -3.38
CA GLY A 566 -17.36 24.47 -4.72
C GLY A 566 -18.36 23.30 -4.70
N ASN A 567 -19.32 23.31 -3.77
CA ASN A 567 -20.37 22.28 -3.81
C ASN A 567 -21.29 22.54 -5.01
N THR A 568 -22.06 21.51 -5.33
CA THR A 568 -23.17 21.58 -6.27
C THR A 568 -24.52 21.60 -5.52
N LEU A 569 -25.55 22.11 -6.19
CA LEU A 569 -26.93 22.02 -5.75
C LEU A 569 -27.45 20.60 -6.02
N ALA A 570 -28.00 19.95 -5.01
CA ALA A 570 -28.61 18.63 -5.10
C ALA A 570 -30.06 18.65 -4.61
N THR A 571 -30.87 17.71 -5.09
CA THR A 571 -32.20 17.43 -4.55
C THR A 571 -32.24 16.05 -3.90
N VAL A 572 -32.91 15.94 -2.76
CA VAL A 572 -33.14 14.68 -2.04
C VAL A 572 -34.63 14.49 -1.79
N THR A 573 -35.10 13.25 -1.94
CA THR A 573 -36.48 12.86 -1.65
C THR A 573 -36.57 12.26 -0.25
N LEU A 574 -37.29 12.89 0.68
CA LEU A 574 -37.40 12.48 2.10
C LEU A 574 -38.87 12.32 2.53
N SER A 575 -39.16 11.40 3.44
CA SER A 575 -40.43 11.45 4.18
C SER A 575 -40.45 12.62 5.17
N GLY A 576 -41.63 13.03 5.65
CA GLY A 576 -41.73 14.03 6.72
C GLY A 576 -41.04 13.58 8.01
N GLU A 577 -41.11 12.29 8.34
CA GLU A 577 -40.35 11.72 9.47
C GLU A 577 -38.83 11.88 9.28
N GLU A 578 -38.31 11.52 8.11
CA GLU A 578 -36.88 11.68 7.77
C GLU A 578 -36.45 13.15 7.79
N LEU A 579 -37.29 14.06 7.27
CA LEU A 579 -37.02 15.50 7.33
C LEU A 579 -36.93 15.98 8.78
N LYS A 580 -37.80 15.48 9.68
CA LYS A 580 -37.73 15.82 11.10
C LYS A 580 -36.44 15.28 11.75
N GLU A 581 -36.00 14.08 11.41
CA GLU A 581 -34.72 13.53 11.90
C GLU A 581 -33.52 14.41 11.49
N VAL A 582 -33.53 14.90 10.24
CA VAL A 582 -32.53 15.85 9.75
C VAL A 582 -32.54 17.14 10.59
N LEU A 583 -33.70 17.68 10.91
CA LEU A 583 -33.80 18.87 11.77
C LEU A 583 -33.34 18.59 13.22
N GLU A 584 -33.63 17.41 13.77
CA GLU A 584 -33.15 17.01 15.10
C GLU A 584 -31.62 16.98 15.16
N ARG A 585 -30.97 16.50 14.08
CA ARG A 585 -29.51 16.56 13.95
C ARG A 585 -28.99 17.99 13.88
N SER A 586 -29.68 18.87 13.15
CA SER A 586 -29.33 20.29 12.99
C SER A 586 -29.23 21.03 14.33
N VAL A 587 -30.17 20.76 15.25
CA VAL A 587 -30.21 21.44 16.55
C VAL A 587 -29.63 20.61 17.71
N SER A 588 -28.90 19.54 17.42
CA SER A 588 -28.46 18.56 18.43
C SER A 588 -27.47 19.11 19.47
N ASN A 589 -26.71 20.16 19.12
CA ASN A 589 -25.76 20.83 20.01
C ASN A 589 -26.26 22.20 20.51
N ALA A 590 -27.45 22.64 20.10
CA ALA A 590 -28.01 23.92 20.54
C ALA A 590 -28.07 23.99 22.10
N PRO A 591 -27.83 25.17 22.71
CA PRO A 591 -27.57 26.46 22.08
C PRO A 591 -26.09 26.68 21.70
N ASN A 592 -25.23 25.65 21.75
CA ASN A 592 -23.84 25.76 21.30
C ASN A 592 -23.75 25.67 19.77
N GLU A 593 -22.62 26.13 19.23
CA GLU A 593 -22.36 26.07 17.80
C GLU A 593 -22.25 24.64 17.27
N LEU A 594 -22.76 24.43 16.07
CA LEU A 594 -22.63 23.18 15.31
C LEU A 594 -22.62 23.48 13.82
N GLY A 595 -21.64 22.93 13.09
CA GLY A 595 -21.59 23.07 11.62
C GLY A 595 -22.87 22.60 10.94
N ALA A 596 -23.47 21.54 11.47
CA ALA A 596 -24.73 20.97 10.98
C ALA A 596 -25.97 21.86 11.21
N PHE A 597 -25.90 23.00 11.89
CA PHE A 597 -27.07 23.86 12.06
C PHE A 597 -27.59 24.33 10.70
N LEU A 598 -28.87 24.10 10.41
CA LEU A 598 -29.47 24.34 9.10
C LEU A 598 -30.16 25.70 9.04
N SER A 599 -29.79 26.50 8.03
CA SER A 599 -30.63 27.59 7.53
C SER A 599 -31.60 27.02 6.50
N VAL A 600 -32.85 27.49 6.50
CA VAL A 600 -33.95 26.85 5.76
C VAL A 600 -34.74 27.83 4.89
N ALA A 601 -35.33 27.32 3.81
CA ALA A 601 -36.28 28.01 2.94
C ALA A 601 -37.45 27.10 2.59
N GLY A 602 -38.62 27.68 2.36
CA GLY A 602 -39.85 26.92 2.08
C GLY A 602 -40.40 26.15 3.30
N MET A 603 -39.81 26.34 4.48
CA MET A 603 -40.27 25.78 5.74
C MET A 603 -39.90 26.69 6.92
N ARG A 604 -40.48 26.41 8.09
CA ARG A 604 -40.05 26.94 9.38
C ARG A 604 -40.19 25.89 10.47
N PHE A 605 -39.41 25.99 11.52
CA PHE A 605 -39.51 25.08 12.65
C PHE A 605 -39.16 25.73 13.99
N GLU A 606 -39.73 25.18 15.05
CA GLU A 606 -39.46 25.54 16.44
C GLU A 606 -38.76 24.35 17.13
N TYR A 607 -37.85 24.65 18.04
CA TYR A 607 -37.19 23.65 18.87
C TYR A 607 -36.97 24.15 20.30
N ASP A 608 -36.83 23.24 21.25
CA ASP A 608 -36.46 23.54 22.63
C ASP A 608 -35.07 22.96 22.90
N SER A 609 -34.05 23.83 23.00
CA SER A 609 -32.67 23.41 23.23
C SER A 609 -32.42 22.76 24.59
N SER A 610 -33.34 22.88 25.55
CA SER A 610 -33.25 22.22 26.86
C SER A 610 -33.72 20.77 26.86
N LEU A 611 -34.38 20.30 25.80
CA LEU A 611 -34.80 18.91 25.66
C LEU A 611 -33.62 17.99 25.28
N PRO A 612 -33.72 16.68 25.58
CA PRO A 612 -32.73 15.70 25.15
C PRO A 612 -32.53 15.71 23.64
N THR A 613 -31.28 15.57 23.18
CA THR A 613 -30.94 15.44 21.76
C THR A 613 -31.78 14.33 21.10
N GLY A 614 -32.36 14.63 19.93
CA GLY A 614 -33.29 13.74 19.23
C GLY A 614 -34.76 13.94 19.60
N ALA A 615 -35.06 14.82 20.54
CA ALA A 615 -36.42 15.22 20.91
C ALA A 615 -36.56 16.75 21.07
N ARG A 616 -35.74 17.52 20.35
CA ARG A 616 -35.68 18.99 20.47
C ARG A 616 -36.66 19.68 19.54
N VAL A 617 -36.95 19.13 18.36
CA VAL A 617 -37.81 19.76 17.37
C VAL A 617 -39.27 19.58 17.77
N THR A 618 -39.88 20.68 18.21
CA THR A 618 -41.24 20.70 18.77
C THR A 618 -42.30 20.96 17.73
N LYS A 619 -41.97 21.71 16.66
CA LYS A 619 -42.92 22.06 15.59
C LYS A 619 -42.20 22.22 14.26
N VAL A 620 -42.79 21.70 13.19
CA VAL A 620 -42.29 21.90 11.81
C VAL A 620 -43.48 22.26 10.92
N GLU A 621 -43.33 23.31 10.12
CA GLU A 621 -44.33 23.74 9.15
C GLU A 621 -43.70 23.93 7.77
N ILE A 622 -44.38 23.45 6.73
CA ILE A 622 -43.96 23.52 5.33
C ILE A 622 -44.81 24.54 4.61
N ASN A 623 -44.20 25.34 3.74
CA ASN A 623 -44.90 26.32 2.93
C ASN A 623 -45.54 25.63 1.71
N GLU A 624 -46.86 25.49 1.74
CA GLU A 624 -47.67 25.01 0.62
C GLU A 624 -48.41 26.19 -0.01
N ALA A 625 -47.93 26.62 -1.19
CA ALA A 625 -48.53 27.71 -1.97
C ALA A 625 -48.77 29.01 -1.19
N GLY A 626 -47.83 29.39 -0.31
CA GLY A 626 -47.88 30.60 0.50
C GLY A 626 -48.52 30.42 1.88
N THR A 627 -48.98 29.22 2.22
CA THR A 627 -49.56 28.90 3.54
C THR A 627 -48.68 27.89 4.25
N PHE A 628 -48.28 28.20 5.50
CA PHE A 628 -47.56 27.25 6.33
C PHE A 628 -48.53 26.23 6.94
N VAL A 629 -48.30 24.96 6.64
CA VAL A 629 -49.07 23.82 7.17
C VAL A 629 -48.15 22.91 7.97
N GLU A 630 -48.70 22.25 8.99
CA GLU A 630 -47.92 21.31 9.82
C GLU A 630 -47.36 20.16 8.97
N LEU A 631 -46.14 19.73 9.29
CA LEU A 631 -45.45 18.64 8.60
C LEU A 631 -46.25 17.33 8.71
N ASP A 632 -46.57 16.73 7.55
CA ASP A 632 -47.13 15.38 7.50
C ASP A 632 -45.98 14.36 7.49
N ALA A 633 -45.88 13.56 8.55
CA ALA A 633 -44.80 12.59 8.72
C ALA A 633 -44.73 11.53 7.60
N ALA A 634 -45.88 11.18 7.00
CA ALA A 634 -45.97 10.14 5.97
C ALA A 634 -45.80 10.70 4.54
N LYS A 635 -45.99 12.01 4.36
CA LYS A 635 -45.83 12.67 3.06
C LYS A 635 -44.36 12.73 2.66
N THR A 636 -44.09 12.60 1.37
CA THR A 636 -42.76 12.76 0.79
C THR A 636 -42.55 14.20 0.32
N TYR A 637 -41.35 14.72 0.55
CA TYR A 637 -40.92 16.06 0.18
C TYR A 637 -39.64 15.98 -0.64
N THR A 638 -39.61 16.73 -1.75
CA THR A 638 -38.38 16.94 -2.52
C THR A 638 -37.70 18.19 -1.96
N VAL A 639 -36.48 18.03 -1.48
CA VAL A 639 -35.73 19.04 -0.73
C VAL A 639 -34.43 19.37 -1.44
N ALA A 640 -34.12 20.66 -1.60
CA ALA A 640 -32.84 21.08 -2.15
C ALA A 640 -31.79 21.30 -1.04
N THR A 641 -30.57 20.85 -1.26
CA THR A 641 -29.43 21.11 -0.38
C THR A 641 -28.11 21.09 -1.16
N ASN A 642 -26.97 21.32 -0.49
CA ASN A 642 -25.66 21.21 -1.14
C ASN A 642 -25.22 19.74 -1.17
N ALA A 643 -24.45 19.34 -2.17
CA ALA A 643 -24.08 17.93 -2.36
C ALA A 643 -23.34 17.32 -1.15
N PHE A 644 -22.50 18.09 -0.43
CA PHE A 644 -21.88 17.65 0.82
C PHE A 644 -22.92 17.20 1.85
N THR A 645 -23.95 18.01 2.08
CA THR A 645 -25.02 17.71 3.04
C THR A 645 -25.91 16.58 2.52
N ALA A 646 -26.23 16.57 1.22
CA ALA A 646 -27.04 15.52 0.58
C ALA A 646 -26.40 14.13 0.69
N LYS A 647 -25.06 14.05 0.66
CA LYS A 647 -24.27 12.82 0.83
C LYS A 647 -24.14 12.36 2.30
N GLY A 648 -24.71 13.11 3.26
CA GLY A 648 -24.64 12.78 4.68
C GLY A 648 -23.50 13.46 5.45
N GLY A 649 -22.83 14.46 4.85
CA GLY A 649 -21.86 15.31 5.54
C GLY A 649 -22.42 15.91 6.84
N ASP A 650 -21.56 16.33 7.76
CA ASP A 650 -21.96 16.80 9.10
C ASP A 650 -22.77 15.76 9.93
N GLU A 651 -22.60 14.46 9.64
CA GLU A 651 -23.27 13.33 10.30
C GLU A 651 -24.80 13.32 10.10
N PHE A 652 -25.30 13.80 8.96
CA PHE A 652 -26.70 13.64 8.57
C PHE A 652 -26.97 12.21 8.08
N LYS A 653 -27.00 11.24 9.00
CA LYS A 653 -27.19 9.81 8.71
C LYS A 653 -28.45 9.49 7.89
N THR A 654 -29.52 10.26 8.09
CA THR A 654 -30.75 10.11 7.30
C THR A 654 -30.52 10.51 5.83
N LEU A 655 -29.69 11.52 5.57
CA LEU A 655 -29.28 11.91 4.22
C LEU A 655 -28.26 10.92 3.63
N GLU A 656 -27.29 10.45 4.42
CA GLU A 656 -26.37 9.37 4.03
C GLU A 656 -27.14 8.12 3.55
N LYS A 657 -28.16 7.72 4.31
CA LYS A 657 -29.06 6.62 3.94
C LYS A 657 -29.82 6.93 2.66
N ALA A 658 -30.40 8.13 2.52
CA ALA A 658 -31.12 8.53 1.32
C ALA A 658 -30.22 8.51 0.07
N TYR A 659 -28.97 8.96 0.22
CA TYR A 659 -27.96 8.90 -0.84
C TYR A 659 -27.65 7.45 -1.23
N ALA A 660 -27.38 6.58 -0.26
CA ALA A 660 -27.11 5.16 -0.50
C ALA A 660 -28.30 4.41 -1.14
N GLU A 661 -29.52 4.89 -0.93
CA GLU A 661 -30.74 4.37 -1.55
C GLU A 661 -31.04 4.98 -2.94
N GLY A 662 -30.17 5.87 -3.45
CA GLY A 662 -30.33 6.51 -4.76
C GLY A 662 -31.43 7.58 -4.80
N ARG A 663 -31.80 8.16 -3.65
CA ARG A 663 -32.83 9.20 -3.53
C ARG A 663 -32.31 10.63 -3.67
N VAL A 664 -31.02 10.77 -3.98
CA VAL A 664 -30.34 12.05 -4.20
C VAL A 664 -30.03 12.21 -5.69
N THR A 665 -30.26 13.40 -6.21
CA THR A 665 -29.85 13.81 -7.54
C THR A 665 -29.00 15.05 -7.41
N ASP A 666 -27.73 14.95 -7.78
CA ASP A 666 -26.87 16.10 -7.97
C ASP A 666 -27.26 16.81 -9.27
N LEU A 667 -27.53 18.11 -9.20
CA LEU A 667 -27.93 18.91 -10.36
C LEU A 667 -26.72 19.50 -11.10
N GLY A 668 -25.50 19.34 -10.58
CA GLY A 668 -24.26 19.85 -11.18
C GLY A 668 -24.11 21.38 -11.15
N LEU A 669 -25.09 22.09 -10.60
CA LEU A 669 -25.10 23.56 -10.55
C LEU A 669 -24.28 24.07 -9.37
N SER A 670 -23.28 24.91 -9.62
CA SER A 670 -22.41 25.45 -8.57
C SER A 670 -23.19 26.27 -7.53
N ASP A 671 -22.92 26.00 -6.25
CA ASP A 671 -23.58 26.64 -5.11
C ASP A 671 -23.32 28.15 -5.02
N TRP A 672 -22.08 28.59 -5.24
CA TRP A 672 -21.72 30.01 -5.22
C TRP A 672 -22.29 30.76 -6.43
N GLU A 673 -22.37 30.14 -7.61
CA GLU A 673 -22.99 30.75 -8.79
C GLU A 673 -24.50 30.88 -8.63
N ASN A 674 -25.14 29.85 -8.08
CA ASN A 674 -26.55 29.91 -7.73
C ASN A 674 -26.81 31.05 -6.73
N PHE A 675 -25.98 31.15 -5.69
CA PHE A 675 -26.11 32.23 -4.71
C PHE A 675 -25.88 33.61 -5.35
N ARG A 676 -24.85 33.76 -6.20
CA ARG A 676 -24.60 34.97 -7.00
C ARG A 676 -25.85 35.36 -7.80
N ASP A 677 -26.38 34.44 -8.59
CA ASP A 677 -27.50 34.69 -9.48
C ASP A 677 -28.76 35.06 -8.70
N HIS A 678 -28.97 34.43 -7.54
CA HIS A 678 -30.04 34.80 -6.62
C HIS A 678 -29.88 36.23 -6.08
N LEU A 679 -28.69 36.61 -5.62
CA LEU A 679 -28.42 37.99 -5.17
C LEU A 679 -28.66 39.00 -6.30
N VAL A 680 -28.23 38.69 -7.52
CA VAL A 680 -28.47 39.52 -8.72
C VAL A 680 -29.95 39.66 -9.01
N SER A 681 -30.73 38.58 -8.87
CA SER A 681 -32.19 38.61 -9.07
C SER A 681 -32.91 39.54 -8.07
N ILE A 682 -32.33 39.74 -6.89
CA ILE A 682 -32.86 40.64 -5.85
C ILE A 682 -32.41 42.09 -6.11
N GLY A 683 -31.16 42.30 -6.54
CA GLY A 683 -30.58 43.63 -6.76
C GLY A 683 -30.18 44.32 -5.44
N GLU A 684 -31.13 44.86 -4.69
CA GLU A 684 -30.89 45.42 -3.35
C GLU A 684 -31.19 44.38 -2.26
N VAL A 685 -30.14 43.85 -1.64
CA VAL A 685 -30.19 42.73 -0.72
C VAL A 685 -30.19 43.25 0.72
N THR A 686 -31.28 43.03 1.45
CA THR A 686 -31.37 43.32 2.89
C THR A 686 -31.39 42.01 3.67
N PRO A 687 -30.41 41.74 4.55
CA PRO A 687 -30.44 40.54 5.40
C PRO A 687 -31.64 40.58 6.34
N LYS A 688 -32.44 39.51 6.38
CA LYS A 688 -33.61 39.42 7.27
C LYS A 688 -33.63 38.10 8.04
N VAL A 689 -33.88 38.22 9.34
CA VAL A 689 -34.29 37.11 10.20
C VAL A 689 -35.82 37.16 10.29
N GLU A 690 -36.48 36.06 9.95
CA GLU A 690 -37.93 36.03 9.72
C GLU A 690 -38.66 35.06 10.66
N GLY A 691 -37.94 34.41 11.58
CA GLY A 691 -38.49 33.40 12.47
C GLY A 691 -38.72 32.06 11.76
N ARG A 692 -37.85 31.73 10.80
CA ARG A 692 -37.81 30.42 10.14
C ARG A 692 -37.28 29.35 11.09
N VAL A 693 -36.37 29.70 12.01
CA VAL A 693 -35.78 28.77 12.97
C VAL A 693 -35.77 29.39 14.36
N VAL A 694 -36.58 28.86 15.28
CA VAL A 694 -36.81 29.48 16.60
C VAL A 694 -36.49 28.51 17.74
N ASP A 695 -35.57 28.90 18.62
CA ASP A 695 -35.38 28.22 19.91
C ASP A 695 -36.39 28.77 20.92
N THR A 696 -37.37 27.98 21.35
CA THR A 696 -38.40 28.42 22.29
C THR A 696 -37.88 28.61 23.72
N LYS A 697 -36.64 28.20 23.99
CA LYS A 697 -36.02 28.30 25.32
C LYS A 697 -35.08 29.48 25.49
N THR A 698 -34.46 29.93 24.40
CA THR A 698 -33.54 31.06 24.40
C THR A 698 -34.31 32.31 23.97
N PRO A 699 -34.39 33.37 24.81
CA PRO A 699 -35.18 34.56 24.51
C PRO A 699 -34.66 35.38 23.33
#